data_AF-A0A358EPK7-F1
#
_entry.id   AF-A0A358EPK7-F1
#
_cell.length_a   1.000
_cell.length_b   1.000
_cell.length_c   1.000
_cell.angle_alpha   90.00
_cell.angle_beta   90.00
_cell.angle_gamma   90.00
#
_symmetry.space_group_name_H-M   'P 1'
#
loop_
_entity.id
_entity.type
_entity.pdbx_description
1 polymer ?
#
loop_
_entity_poly.entity_id
_entity_poly.type
_entity_poly.pdbx_seq_one_letter_code
_entity_poly.pdbx_strand_id
1 'polypeptide(L)'
;MPRGIALDGEQAWVLNAVANTVSVVNIADRTEPKTTAAITLKDPTHLAFKRGRIAFNTAKASTTATFSCASCHPDGNTDQLLWVLDTPIVTRGNQIMPRSTMPVRGLRDTAPFHWDGIPGDPYGGINSASIRRHVKPNSSVDVPESQTRHLIDGGLASTMAKVGDETKNDEGKAGLLSQAERDDMAKFLLNVTYPPAQRRAFDNELSERAQEGFELFHITGDVGGTPGGNLCGNCHRMPFWVSTNTPGTGMDAPTWRGAYDRFLILPQGRLNIIDFPFYQRVAEQGIPERSVWQFSWGGRRAFDPVWEMVLEGSTGHSGSFARQVTLNESTAEEALTNDLLNALETSCSEGGVVLQGEGVIFKSDRTIPVMFQFDDGYKSVKGEQVYSRGQLLKLAAEGNFIGTFTGRHGENADYDHPQPGIWTLGPIQQQRGKQKFPTLSEKNKIMTVSGRHIRKGAGIFVNGRKVAGSIRMEANERVVIELEDLPSTGMHFLQVQNPGGLFSNDFIFHVAVDTDLQEALGTAVRIGDRSIVQETLAAGANPNQPVETGNTALSTAAFHGQLEVMRLLLEKGGKVNATNEDGNTPLHVAAFMGRTEIVQLLLSKGASITQRNNRRERPIDTVSGAWSDGLAGFYRRLNQGATHKVDLEQIQKLRPQLTKLLREHAAKQRR
;
A
#
# COMPACT_ATOMS: atom_id res chain seq x y z
N MET A 1 -10.86 26.41 -18.60
CA MET A 1 -10.31 25.33 -19.43
C MET A 1 -11.46 24.59 -20.09
N PRO A 2 -11.76 24.87 -21.37
CA PRO A 2 -12.69 24.05 -22.14
C PRO A 2 -12.11 22.64 -22.30
N ARG A 3 -12.90 21.59 -22.05
CA ARG A 3 -12.45 20.18 -22.21
C ARG A 3 -13.15 19.45 -23.37
N GLY A 4 -14.01 20.15 -24.09
CA GLY A 4 -14.69 19.63 -25.27
C GLY A 4 -15.35 20.77 -26.04
N ILE A 5 -15.33 20.68 -27.36
CA ILE A 5 -16.00 21.59 -28.27
C ILE A 5 -16.78 20.73 -29.27
N ALA A 6 -18.09 20.93 -29.33
CA ALA A 6 -18.92 20.40 -30.41
C ALA A 6 -19.30 21.53 -31.35
N LEU A 7 -19.22 21.29 -32.66
CA LEU A 7 -19.57 22.26 -33.70
C LEU A 7 -20.90 21.88 -34.33
N ASP A 8 -21.77 22.86 -34.49
CA ASP A 8 -23.04 22.74 -35.20
C ASP A 8 -23.27 23.99 -36.04
N GLY A 9 -22.94 23.91 -37.33
CA GLY A 9 -22.97 25.05 -38.25
C GLY A 9 -22.12 26.23 -37.76
N GLU A 10 -22.79 27.35 -37.45
CA GLU A 10 -22.19 28.59 -36.93
C GLU A 10 -22.18 28.66 -35.40
N GLN A 11 -22.48 27.57 -34.69
CA GLN A 11 -22.44 27.48 -33.24
C GLN A 11 -21.36 26.50 -32.77
N ALA A 12 -20.71 26.86 -31.67
CA ALA A 12 -19.83 25.99 -30.91
C ALA A 12 -20.35 25.83 -29.48
N TRP A 13 -20.41 24.59 -29.03
CA TRP A 13 -20.81 24.21 -27.68
C TRP A 13 -19.56 23.84 -26.89
N VAL A 14 -19.17 24.70 -25.97
CA VAL A 14 -17.89 24.61 -25.26
C VAL A 14 -18.12 24.14 -23.83
N LEU A 15 -17.67 22.93 -23.51
CA LEU A 15 -17.81 22.35 -22.17
C LEU A 15 -16.78 22.97 -21.20
N ASN A 16 -17.27 23.72 -20.22
CA ASN A 16 -16.50 24.25 -19.10
C ASN A 16 -16.52 23.25 -17.94
N ALA A 17 -15.66 22.23 -18.00
CA ALA A 17 -15.66 21.10 -17.05
C ALA A 17 -15.51 21.52 -15.57
N VAL A 18 -14.75 22.58 -15.29
CA VAL A 18 -14.54 23.09 -13.91
C VAL A 18 -15.82 23.74 -13.33
N ALA A 19 -16.58 24.45 -14.17
CA ALA A 19 -17.78 25.16 -13.74
C ALA A 19 -19.05 24.30 -13.86
N ASN A 20 -18.95 23.15 -14.56
CA ASN A 20 -20.08 22.33 -15.00
C ASN A 20 -21.09 23.17 -15.80
N THR A 21 -20.61 23.87 -16.82
CA THR A 21 -21.46 24.63 -17.75
C THR A 21 -21.08 24.35 -19.20
N VAL A 22 -22.00 24.60 -20.11
CA VAL A 22 -21.73 24.62 -21.55
C VAL A 22 -21.95 26.04 -22.06
N SER A 23 -20.90 26.66 -22.58
CA SER A 23 -21.03 27.93 -23.29
C SER A 23 -21.49 27.66 -24.71
N VAL A 24 -22.56 28.32 -25.16
CA VAL A 24 -22.95 28.36 -26.56
C VAL A 24 -22.30 29.58 -27.18
N VAL A 25 -21.45 29.37 -28.16
CA VAL A 25 -20.61 30.39 -28.79
C VAL A 25 -21.01 30.51 -30.25
N ASN A 26 -21.42 31.69 -30.68
CA ASN A 26 -21.56 32.01 -32.10
C ASN A 26 -20.16 32.15 -32.70
N ILE A 27 -19.90 31.38 -33.75
CA ILE A 27 -18.64 31.31 -34.50
C ILE A 27 -18.84 31.61 -35.99
N ALA A 28 -19.94 32.27 -36.37
CA ALA A 28 -20.18 32.75 -37.74
C ALA A 28 -19.01 33.61 -38.24
N ASP A 29 -18.56 34.56 -37.41
CA ASP A 29 -17.25 35.20 -37.56
C ASP A 29 -16.23 34.52 -36.64
N ARG A 30 -15.34 33.74 -37.25
CA ARG A 30 -14.29 32.99 -36.54
C ARG A 30 -13.21 33.89 -35.94
N THR A 31 -13.11 35.13 -36.39
CA THR A 31 -12.17 36.12 -35.84
C THR A 31 -12.71 36.81 -34.60
N GLU A 32 -14.03 36.75 -34.38
CA GLU A 32 -14.72 37.38 -33.25
C GLU A 32 -15.79 36.46 -32.64
N PRO A 33 -15.42 35.29 -32.08
CA PRO A 33 -16.39 34.38 -31.47
C PRO A 33 -17.09 35.02 -30.27
N LYS A 34 -18.43 34.91 -30.20
CA LYS A 34 -19.24 35.53 -29.13
C LYS A 34 -20.03 34.48 -28.35
N THR A 35 -19.86 34.44 -27.03
CA THR A 35 -20.71 33.62 -26.17
C THR A 35 -22.13 34.20 -26.15
N THR A 36 -23.12 33.42 -26.59
CA THR A 36 -24.53 33.82 -26.68
C THR A 36 -25.37 33.28 -25.53
N ALA A 37 -25.01 32.12 -24.98
CA ALA A 37 -25.66 31.54 -23.82
C ALA A 37 -24.67 30.73 -22.96
N ALA A 38 -25.02 30.52 -21.70
CA ALA A 38 -24.33 29.61 -20.80
C ALA A 38 -25.34 28.69 -20.12
N ILE A 39 -25.25 27.41 -20.42
CA ILE A 39 -26.14 26.38 -19.88
C ILE A 39 -25.49 25.79 -18.65
N THR A 40 -26.17 25.87 -17.50
CA THR A 40 -25.69 25.24 -16.28
C THR A 40 -26.03 23.76 -16.29
N LEU A 41 -25.04 22.90 -16.11
CA LEU A 41 -25.23 21.47 -15.95
C LEU A 41 -25.49 21.14 -14.49
N LYS A 42 -26.29 20.10 -14.25
CA LYS A 42 -26.44 19.54 -12.90
C LYS A 42 -25.08 19.06 -12.42
N ASP A 43 -24.63 19.61 -11.29
CA ASP A 43 -23.41 19.22 -10.62
C ASP A 43 -23.77 18.63 -9.26
N PRO A 44 -23.66 17.30 -9.08
CA PRO A 44 -24.02 16.66 -7.83
C PRO A 44 -22.96 16.84 -6.74
N THR A 45 -21.83 17.50 -7.03
CA THR A 45 -20.77 17.70 -6.04
C THR A 45 -21.20 18.68 -4.94
N HIS A 46 -20.75 18.41 -3.71
CA HIS A 46 -20.99 19.28 -2.56
C HIS A 46 -20.61 20.74 -2.89
N LEU A 47 -21.47 21.71 -2.54
CA LEU A 47 -21.34 23.09 -3.00
C LEU A 47 -20.00 23.74 -2.63
N ALA A 48 -19.52 23.51 -1.40
CA ALA A 48 -18.21 24.00 -0.96
C ALA A 48 -17.06 23.37 -1.76
N PHE A 49 -17.16 22.07 -2.02
CA PHE A 49 -16.17 21.33 -2.81
C PHE A 49 -16.11 21.85 -4.25
N LYS A 50 -17.27 22.14 -4.86
CA LYS A 50 -17.37 22.79 -6.18
C LYS A 50 -16.70 24.17 -6.19
N ARG A 51 -17.02 25.03 -5.22
CA ARG A 51 -16.43 26.38 -5.13
C ARG A 51 -14.92 26.32 -4.92
N GLY A 52 -14.43 25.39 -4.10
CA GLY A 52 -13.00 25.14 -3.90
C GLY A 52 -12.29 24.68 -5.16
N ARG A 53 -12.89 23.73 -5.91
CA ARG A 53 -12.40 23.29 -7.23
C ARG A 53 -12.29 24.47 -8.20
N ILE A 54 -13.29 25.35 -8.25
CA ILE A 54 -13.26 26.56 -9.09
C ILE A 54 -12.14 27.50 -8.64
N ALA A 55 -12.03 27.78 -7.34
CA ALA A 55 -10.97 28.63 -6.78
C ALA A 55 -9.56 28.10 -7.12
N PHE A 56 -9.38 26.78 -7.12
CA PHE A 56 -8.08 26.16 -7.43
C PHE A 56 -7.72 26.27 -8.93
N ASN A 57 -8.72 26.21 -9.78
CA ASN A 57 -8.53 26.20 -11.24
C ASN A 57 -8.60 27.59 -11.88
N THR A 58 -9.04 28.62 -11.16
CA THR A 58 -9.14 29.99 -11.69
C THR A 58 -7.82 30.74 -11.62
N ALA A 59 -7.53 31.53 -12.66
CA ALA A 59 -6.35 32.39 -12.69
C ALA A 59 -6.46 33.57 -11.70
N LYS A 60 -7.66 33.85 -11.16
CA LYS A 60 -7.89 34.85 -10.10
C LYS A 60 -7.03 34.59 -8.85
N ALA A 61 -6.57 33.36 -8.63
CA ALA A 61 -5.66 33.04 -7.53
C ALA A 61 -4.29 33.74 -7.66
N SER A 62 -3.84 34.04 -8.89
CA SER A 62 -2.59 34.76 -9.17
C SER A 62 -2.82 36.26 -9.27
N THR A 63 -1.93 37.07 -8.69
CA THR A 63 -2.03 38.54 -8.79
C THR A 63 -1.78 39.07 -10.20
N THR A 64 -1.19 38.25 -11.08
CA THR A 64 -1.06 38.58 -12.51
C THR A 64 -2.27 38.14 -13.35
N ALA A 65 -3.20 37.36 -12.78
CA ALA A 65 -4.32 36.74 -13.47
C ALA A 65 -3.94 35.89 -14.71
N THR A 66 -2.68 35.46 -14.82
CA THR A 66 -2.18 34.72 -16.00
C THR A 66 -2.10 33.20 -15.81
N PHE A 67 -2.19 32.71 -14.58
CA PHE A 67 -2.14 31.28 -14.26
C PHE A 67 -2.92 30.96 -12.99
N SER A 68 -3.45 29.76 -12.88
CA SER A 68 -4.10 29.25 -11.67
C SER A 68 -3.18 28.35 -10.86
N CYS A 69 -3.60 27.94 -9.66
CA CYS A 69 -2.89 26.92 -8.90
C CYS A 69 -2.78 25.59 -9.69
N ALA A 70 -3.77 25.30 -10.55
CA ALA A 70 -3.74 24.16 -11.47
C ALA A 70 -2.80 24.37 -12.68
N SER A 71 -2.58 25.61 -13.15
CA SER A 71 -1.71 25.89 -14.32
C SER A 71 -0.24 25.56 -14.09
N CYS A 72 0.22 25.57 -12.83
CA CYS A 72 1.56 25.09 -12.49
C CYS A 72 1.66 23.55 -12.51
N HIS A 73 0.54 22.84 -12.70
CA HIS A 73 0.34 21.39 -12.54
C HIS A 73 -0.61 20.85 -13.65
N PRO A 74 -0.20 20.90 -14.93
CA PRO A 74 -1.08 20.79 -16.10
C PRO A 74 -1.84 19.46 -16.22
N ASP A 75 -1.41 18.41 -15.53
CA ASP A 75 -1.98 17.07 -15.65
C ASP A 75 -3.37 16.97 -15.03
N GLY A 76 -3.78 17.97 -14.24
CA GLY A 76 -5.17 18.25 -13.89
C GLY A 76 -5.95 17.14 -13.19
N ASN A 77 -5.32 16.02 -12.83
CA ASN A 77 -5.95 14.84 -12.27
C ASN A 77 -5.09 14.06 -11.26
N THR A 78 -3.78 14.29 -11.11
CA THR A 78 -2.97 13.30 -10.37
C THR A 78 -1.83 13.84 -9.52
N ASP A 79 -1.45 15.11 -9.62
CA ASP A 79 -0.43 15.68 -8.74
C ASP A 79 -0.87 17.09 -8.31
N GLN A 80 -1.47 17.20 -7.11
CA GLN A 80 -1.76 18.48 -6.46
C GLN A 80 -0.61 18.82 -5.54
N LEU A 81 0.16 19.81 -5.94
CA LEU A 81 1.51 20.03 -5.48
C LEU A 81 1.55 21.41 -4.85
N LEU A 82 1.84 21.49 -3.55
CA LEU A 82 1.96 22.76 -2.84
C LEU A 82 3.43 23.10 -2.58
N TRP A 83 3.67 24.42 -2.51
CA TRP A 83 4.96 25.08 -2.61
C TRP A 83 5.86 24.82 -1.38
N VAL A 84 7.13 24.48 -1.62
CA VAL A 84 8.18 24.55 -0.60
C VAL A 84 8.84 25.92 -0.71
N LEU A 85 8.59 26.77 0.28
CA LEU A 85 8.74 28.22 0.21
C LEU A 85 10.20 28.74 0.26
N ASP A 86 11.19 27.90 0.60
CA ASP A 86 12.61 28.28 0.73
C ASP A 86 13.58 27.30 0.03
N THR A 87 13.21 26.78 -1.15
CA THR A 87 14.09 25.87 -1.90
C THR A 87 15.24 26.64 -2.58
N PRO A 88 16.52 26.20 -2.46
CA PRO A 88 17.64 26.83 -3.17
C PRO A 88 17.41 26.87 -4.69
N ILE A 89 17.68 28.04 -5.29
CA ILE A 89 17.50 28.28 -6.73
C ILE A 89 18.64 27.59 -7.50
N VAL A 90 18.31 26.62 -8.35
CA VAL A 90 19.25 26.00 -9.30
C VAL A 90 19.07 26.66 -10.66
N THR A 91 20.14 27.21 -11.24
CA THR A 91 20.11 27.87 -12.55
C THR A 91 20.82 27.01 -13.61
N ARG A 92 20.34 27.05 -14.88
CA ARG A 92 20.94 26.54 -16.14
C ARG A 92 20.34 25.28 -16.83
N GLY A 93 19.17 24.76 -16.42
CA GLY A 93 18.44 23.75 -17.20
C GLY A 93 17.43 24.36 -18.19
N ASN A 94 17.26 23.76 -19.38
CA ASN A 94 16.26 24.20 -20.39
C ASN A 94 14.87 23.58 -20.15
N GLN A 95 14.57 23.19 -18.91
CA GLN A 95 13.28 22.67 -18.48
C GLN A 95 13.01 23.18 -17.08
N ILE A 96 11.72 23.43 -16.79
CA ILE A 96 11.13 23.88 -15.53
C ILE A 96 12.03 23.54 -14.33
N MET A 97 12.62 24.57 -13.69
CA MET A 97 13.36 24.50 -12.41
C MET A 97 12.65 23.56 -11.44
N PRO A 98 13.33 22.90 -10.47
CA PRO A 98 12.78 21.79 -9.69
C PRO A 98 11.61 22.23 -8.76
N ARG A 99 10.46 22.49 -9.37
CA ARG A 99 9.12 22.41 -8.78
C ARG A 99 8.91 20.93 -8.57
N SER A 100 9.36 20.48 -7.41
CA SER A 100 9.01 19.20 -6.83
C SER A 100 8.35 19.60 -5.49
N THR A 101 7.06 19.90 -5.43
CA THR A 101 5.89 19.06 -5.50
C THR A 101 5.76 18.15 -4.29
N MET A 102 4.75 18.42 -3.46
CA MET A 102 4.40 17.63 -2.27
C MET A 102 2.90 17.34 -2.33
N PRO A 103 2.50 16.07 -2.31
CA PRO A 103 1.10 15.70 -2.37
C PRO A 103 0.47 15.93 -1.00
N VAL A 104 -0.53 16.80 -0.90
CA VAL A 104 -1.42 16.98 0.30
C VAL A 104 -2.21 15.69 0.63
N ARG A 105 -1.87 14.55 0.02
CA ARG A 105 -2.71 13.37 -0.12
C ARG A 105 -2.35 12.30 0.92
N GLY A 106 -2.93 12.40 2.11
CA GLY A 106 -3.26 11.22 2.92
C GLY A 106 -4.57 10.57 2.44
N LEU A 107 -4.99 9.45 3.07
CA LEU A 107 -6.41 9.09 3.02
C LEU A 107 -7.21 10.29 3.48
N ARG A 108 -8.36 10.51 2.82
CA ARG A 108 -9.22 11.67 3.04
C ARG A 108 -9.36 11.96 4.54
N ASP A 109 -8.87 13.11 4.97
CA ASP A 109 -8.89 13.58 6.36
C ASP A 109 -8.19 12.67 7.39
N THR A 110 -7.33 11.71 7.01
CA THR A 110 -6.56 10.87 7.96
C THR A 110 -5.20 11.46 8.33
N ALA A 111 -5.07 12.78 8.23
CA ALA A 111 -3.89 13.60 8.49
C ALA A 111 -2.79 12.95 9.34
N PRO A 112 -1.55 13.06 8.82
CA PRO A 112 -0.56 13.88 9.51
C PRO A 112 0.44 14.51 8.55
N PHE A 113 0.43 15.84 8.51
CA PHE A 113 1.48 16.61 7.86
C PHE A 113 2.63 16.89 8.84
N HIS A 114 3.33 15.86 9.33
CA HIS A 114 4.63 16.08 9.98
C HIS A 114 5.73 16.08 8.91
N TRP A 115 5.72 17.13 8.09
CA TRP A 115 6.65 17.29 6.97
C TRP A 115 7.65 18.38 7.31
N ASP A 116 8.96 18.14 7.13
CA ASP A 116 10.02 19.10 6.79
C ASP A 116 9.92 20.59 7.21
N GLY A 117 9.29 20.93 8.33
CA GLY A 117 9.01 22.32 8.71
C GLY A 117 7.91 23.00 7.88
N ILE A 118 7.00 22.24 7.29
CA ILE A 118 5.94 22.75 6.43
C ILE A 118 4.76 23.26 7.27
N PRO A 119 4.17 24.41 6.90
CA PRO A 119 2.98 24.94 7.58
C PRO A 119 1.80 23.94 7.57
N GLY A 120 1.12 23.74 8.70
CA GLY A 120 -0.05 22.85 8.80
C GLY A 120 0.21 21.50 9.48
N ASP A 121 1.21 21.41 10.37
CA ASP A 121 1.52 20.24 11.19
C ASP A 121 0.64 20.22 12.46
N PRO A 122 -0.25 19.22 12.63
CA PRO A 122 -1.14 19.15 13.77
C PRO A 122 -0.55 18.38 14.96
N TYR A 123 0.63 17.76 14.81
CA TYR A 123 1.27 16.96 15.86
C TYR A 123 2.52 17.64 16.44
N GLY A 124 3.19 18.50 15.67
CA GLY A 124 4.47 19.08 16.06
C GLY A 124 5.55 18.02 16.16
N GLY A 125 6.72 18.41 16.66
CA GLY A 125 7.86 17.52 16.83
C GLY A 125 9.15 18.08 16.27
N ILE A 126 10.13 17.20 16.10
CA ILE A 126 11.42 17.53 15.48
C ILE A 126 11.30 17.21 13.98
N ASN A 127 11.39 18.24 13.14
CA ASN A 127 11.28 18.13 11.68
C ASN A 127 12.56 18.62 10.98
N SER A 128 12.62 18.55 9.65
CA SER A 128 13.84 18.96 8.93
C SER A 128 14.17 20.45 9.03
N ALA A 129 13.21 21.33 9.34
CA ALA A 129 13.49 22.73 9.64
C ALA A 129 14.01 22.95 11.08
N SER A 130 13.84 21.96 11.96
CA SER A 130 14.28 22.04 13.36
C SER A 130 14.80 20.71 13.91
N ILE A 131 15.79 20.12 13.23
CA ILE A 131 16.33 18.77 13.49
C ILE A 131 16.88 18.50 14.91
N ARG A 132 17.00 19.53 15.76
CA ARG A 132 17.53 19.42 17.13
C ARG A 132 16.57 19.94 18.20
N ARG A 133 15.39 20.44 17.82
CA ARG A 133 14.44 21.07 18.74
C ARG A 133 13.02 20.70 18.38
N HIS A 134 12.24 20.41 19.42
CA HIS A 134 10.80 20.22 19.27
C HIS A 134 10.11 21.53 18.88
N VAL A 135 9.30 21.49 17.82
CA VAL A 135 8.41 22.57 17.37
C VAL A 135 6.98 22.23 17.79
N LYS A 136 6.22 23.20 18.29
CA LYS A 136 4.81 22.97 18.67
C LYS A 136 3.95 22.76 17.40
N PRO A 137 2.81 22.03 17.51
CA PRO A 137 1.80 22.02 16.45
C PRO A 137 1.44 23.44 16.02
N ASN A 138 1.18 23.64 14.73
CA ASN A 138 0.71 24.92 14.20
C ASN A 138 -0.68 24.82 13.56
N SER A 139 -1.30 23.64 13.57
CA SER A 139 -2.69 23.39 13.13
C SER A 139 -3.40 22.43 14.10
N SER A 140 -4.68 22.17 13.85
CA SER A 140 -5.51 21.31 14.72
C SER A 140 -5.76 19.93 14.10
N VAL A 141 -5.73 18.89 14.94
CA VAL A 141 -6.20 17.54 14.58
C VAL A 141 -7.73 17.53 14.40
N ASP A 142 -8.44 18.35 15.18
CA ASP A 142 -9.92 18.40 15.17
C ASP A 142 -10.47 19.23 14.00
N VAL A 143 -9.62 20.01 13.32
CA VAL A 143 -9.98 20.80 12.14
C VAL A 143 -9.02 20.48 11.00
N PRO A 144 -9.17 19.33 10.33
CA PRO A 144 -8.25 18.87 9.29
C PRO A 144 -7.98 19.91 8.18
N GLU A 145 -8.98 20.68 7.78
CA GLU A 145 -8.86 21.71 6.74
C GLU A 145 -7.91 22.85 7.11
N SER A 146 -7.70 23.09 8.43
CA SER A 146 -6.73 24.08 8.90
C SER A 146 -5.32 23.77 8.39
N GLN A 147 -4.99 22.49 8.24
CA GLN A 147 -3.70 22.02 7.78
C GLN A 147 -3.46 22.43 6.32
N THR A 148 -4.43 22.17 5.45
CA THR A 148 -4.37 22.57 4.04
C THR A 148 -4.45 24.09 3.88
N ARG A 149 -5.16 24.78 4.77
CA ARG A 149 -5.26 26.24 4.76
C ARG A 149 -3.89 26.93 4.92
N HIS A 150 -3.02 26.39 5.77
CA HIS A 150 -1.65 26.91 5.93
C HIS A 150 -0.86 26.86 4.61
N LEU A 151 -1.03 25.78 3.84
CA LEU A 151 -0.37 25.61 2.55
C LEU A 151 -0.92 26.57 1.49
N ILE A 152 -2.24 26.77 1.48
CA ILE A 152 -2.92 27.73 0.58
C ILE A 152 -2.43 29.15 0.87
N ASP A 153 -2.45 29.56 2.14
CA ASP A 153 -2.06 30.92 2.52
C ASP A 153 -0.59 31.20 2.17
N GLY A 154 0.31 30.25 2.42
CA GLY A 154 1.72 30.35 2.04
C GLY A 154 1.94 30.41 0.53
N GLY A 155 1.22 29.58 -0.24
CA GLY A 155 1.30 29.57 -1.70
C GLY A 155 0.79 30.87 -2.34
N LEU A 156 -0.30 31.42 -1.80
CA LEU A 156 -0.87 32.68 -2.27
C LEU A 156 0.02 33.88 -1.96
N ALA A 157 0.67 33.88 -0.79
CA ALA A 157 1.57 34.94 -0.36
C ALA A 157 2.92 34.97 -1.09
N SER A 158 3.28 33.87 -1.77
CA SER A 158 4.57 33.70 -2.43
C SER A 158 4.41 33.53 -3.92
N THR A 159 4.12 32.32 -4.39
CA THR A 159 4.30 31.99 -5.81
C THR A 159 3.14 32.47 -6.67
N MET A 160 1.97 32.65 -6.08
CA MET A 160 0.84 33.27 -6.77
C MET A 160 0.88 34.81 -6.71
N ALA A 161 1.85 35.39 -5.98
CA ALA A 161 2.04 36.83 -5.91
C ALA A 161 3.20 37.27 -6.81
N LYS A 162 2.99 38.32 -7.59
CA LYS A 162 4.09 39.01 -8.26
C LYS A 162 5.06 39.58 -7.20
N VAL A 163 6.36 39.54 -7.48
CA VAL A 163 7.36 40.18 -6.61
C VAL A 163 7.01 41.66 -6.41
N GLY A 164 6.93 42.09 -5.13
CA GLY A 164 6.57 43.45 -4.73
C GLY A 164 5.06 43.72 -4.68
N ASP A 165 4.21 42.71 -4.89
CA ASP A 165 2.76 42.84 -4.74
C ASP A 165 2.36 42.87 -3.26
N GLU A 166 1.61 43.89 -2.85
CA GLU A 166 1.18 44.09 -1.47
C GLU A 166 -0.31 43.76 -1.25
N THR A 167 -0.99 43.21 -2.25
CA THR A 167 -2.44 42.95 -2.23
C THR A 167 -2.82 42.05 -1.06
N LYS A 168 -3.85 42.46 -0.31
CA LYS A 168 -4.43 41.71 0.80
C LYS A 168 -5.88 41.34 0.53
N ASN A 169 -6.31 40.21 1.06
CA ASN A 169 -7.70 39.79 1.07
C ASN A 169 -8.49 40.42 2.24
N ASP A 170 -9.73 39.99 2.40
CA ASP A 170 -10.68 40.32 3.47
C ASP A 170 -10.23 39.91 4.89
N GLU A 171 -9.17 39.11 5.03
CA GLU A 171 -8.53 38.79 6.33
C GLU A 171 -7.20 39.54 6.54
N GLY A 172 -6.79 40.40 5.61
CA GLY A 172 -5.48 41.05 5.63
C GLY A 172 -4.31 40.13 5.24
N LYS A 173 -4.59 38.93 4.68
CA LYS A 173 -3.57 37.99 4.19
C LYS A 173 -3.21 38.29 2.74
N ALA A 174 -1.96 38.02 2.35
CA ALA A 174 -1.50 38.30 0.99
C ALA A 174 -2.23 37.45 -0.07
N GLY A 175 -2.53 38.05 -1.23
CA GLY A 175 -3.19 37.40 -2.37
C GLY A 175 -4.66 37.78 -2.55
N LEU A 176 -5.23 37.42 -3.71
CA LEU A 176 -6.54 37.89 -4.18
C LEU A 176 -7.76 37.08 -3.69
N LEU A 177 -7.56 35.85 -3.24
CA LEU A 177 -8.69 35.01 -2.81
C LEU A 177 -9.20 35.44 -1.43
N SER A 178 -10.53 35.55 -1.31
CA SER A 178 -11.23 35.82 -0.05
C SER A 178 -11.06 34.68 0.96
N GLN A 179 -11.42 34.93 2.22
CA GLN A 179 -11.47 33.92 3.27
C GLN A 179 -12.28 32.70 2.83
N ALA A 180 -13.50 32.95 2.34
CA ALA A 180 -14.44 31.91 1.95
C ALA A 180 -13.91 31.06 0.78
N GLU A 181 -13.30 31.70 -0.23
CA GLU A 181 -12.68 30.98 -1.36
C GLU A 181 -11.52 30.09 -0.90
N ARG A 182 -10.71 30.57 0.05
CA ARG A 182 -9.59 29.81 0.61
C ARG A 182 -10.06 28.65 1.50
N ASP A 183 -11.14 28.82 2.25
CA ASP A 183 -11.75 27.75 3.07
C ASP A 183 -12.36 26.66 2.20
N ASP A 184 -13.12 27.05 1.17
CA ASP A 184 -13.66 26.11 0.19
C ASP A 184 -12.54 25.39 -0.56
N MET A 185 -11.44 26.09 -0.92
CA MET A 185 -10.25 25.47 -1.52
C MET A 185 -9.59 24.47 -0.57
N ALA A 186 -9.48 24.77 0.73
CA ALA A 186 -8.92 23.85 1.71
C ALA A 186 -9.74 22.55 1.79
N LYS A 187 -11.07 22.67 1.83
CA LYS A 187 -11.98 21.51 1.77
C LYS A 187 -11.78 20.69 0.50
N PHE A 188 -11.71 21.35 -0.65
CA PHE A 188 -11.48 20.68 -1.93
C PHE A 188 -10.17 19.89 -1.94
N LEU A 189 -9.05 20.53 -1.58
CA LEU A 189 -7.72 19.93 -1.62
C LEU A 189 -7.56 18.77 -0.64
N LEU A 190 -8.14 18.89 0.56
CA LEU A 190 -8.07 17.83 1.57
C LEU A 190 -8.88 16.58 1.17
N ASN A 191 -9.95 16.75 0.39
CA ASN A 191 -10.92 15.70 0.08
C ASN A 191 -10.86 15.19 -1.36
N VAL A 192 -9.78 15.48 -2.09
CA VAL A 192 -9.55 14.85 -3.40
C VAL A 192 -9.34 13.35 -3.22
N THR A 193 -10.16 12.55 -3.89
CA THR A 193 -10.08 11.09 -3.84
C THR A 193 -8.78 10.59 -4.46
N TYR A 194 -8.29 9.46 -3.98
CA TYR A 194 -7.25 8.74 -4.70
C TYR A 194 -7.78 8.34 -6.08
N PRO A 195 -6.97 8.48 -7.14
CA PRO A 195 -7.36 8.00 -8.44
C PRO A 195 -7.55 6.47 -8.38
N PRO A 196 -8.46 5.91 -9.19
CA PRO A 196 -8.58 4.47 -9.32
C PRO A 196 -7.24 3.84 -9.72
N ALA A 197 -6.99 2.63 -9.21
CA ALA A 197 -5.83 1.85 -9.60
C ALA A 197 -5.78 1.65 -11.11
N GLN A 198 -4.62 1.89 -11.73
CA GLN A 198 -4.49 1.91 -13.19
C GLN A 198 -4.80 0.54 -13.81
N ARG A 199 -4.46 -0.55 -13.11
CA ARG A 199 -4.55 -1.92 -13.60
C ARG A 199 -5.38 -2.86 -12.74
N ARG A 200 -6.04 -2.37 -11.67
CA ARG A 200 -6.94 -3.23 -10.88
C ARG A 200 -7.98 -3.86 -11.81
N ALA A 201 -8.09 -5.18 -11.73
CA ALA A 201 -9.01 -5.96 -12.52
C ALA A 201 -10.46 -5.54 -12.25
N PHE A 202 -11.31 -5.68 -13.25
CA PHE A 202 -12.70 -5.18 -13.19
C PHE A 202 -13.59 -5.97 -12.23
N ASP A 203 -13.17 -7.16 -11.83
CA ASP A 203 -13.75 -8.02 -10.79
C ASP A 203 -13.27 -7.66 -9.38
N ASN A 204 -12.41 -6.64 -9.27
CA ASN A 204 -11.83 -6.13 -8.04
C ASN A 204 -10.83 -7.07 -7.35
N GLU A 205 -10.36 -8.12 -8.02
CA GLU A 205 -9.34 -9.03 -7.47
C GLU A 205 -7.91 -8.55 -7.79
N LEU A 206 -6.94 -8.86 -6.92
CA LEU A 206 -5.52 -8.61 -7.15
C LEU A 206 -4.90 -9.79 -7.88
N SER A 207 -4.08 -9.54 -8.90
CA SER A 207 -3.30 -10.60 -9.55
C SER A 207 -2.32 -11.26 -8.58
N GLU A 208 -2.02 -12.54 -8.77
CA GLU A 208 -1.02 -13.25 -7.95
C GLU A 208 0.31 -12.49 -7.88
N ARG A 209 0.72 -11.88 -8.99
CA ARG A 209 1.95 -11.09 -9.09
C ARG A 209 1.88 -9.80 -8.26
N ALA A 210 0.73 -9.14 -8.18
CA ALA A 210 0.54 -8.02 -7.27
C ALA A 210 0.57 -8.47 -5.81
N GLN A 211 -0.02 -9.62 -5.48
CA GLN A 211 0.03 -10.21 -4.13
C GLN A 211 1.46 -10.55 -3.71
N GLU A 212 2.25 -11.19 -4.58
CA GLU A 212 3.71 -11.39 -4.40
C GLU A 212 4.42 -10.05 -4.14
N GLY A 213 4.03 -9.00 -4.86
CA GLY A 213 4.52 -7.64 -4.65
C GLY A 213 4.22 -7.10 -3.26
N PHE A 214 2.99 -7.26 -2.77
CA PHE A 214 2.60 -6.89 -1.41
C PHE A 214 3.42 -7.62 -0.34
N GLU A 215 3.59 -8.94 -0.48
CA GLU A 215 4.40 -9.75 0.44
C GLU A 215 5.86 -9.28 0.41
N LEU A 216 6.43 -9.16 -0.78
CA LEU A 216 7.81 -8.74 -0.97
C LEU A 216 8.08 -7.35 -0.40
N PHE A 217 7.15 -6.43 -0.62
CA PHE A 217 7.29 -5.06 -0.17
C PHE A 217 7.07 -4.91 1.34
N HIS A 218 6.07 -5.57 1.92
CA HIS A 218 5.64 -5.32 3.31
C HIS A 218 6.11 -6.36 4.33
N ILE A 219 6.48 -7.58 3.90
CA ILE A 219 6.76 -8.71 4.81
C ILE A 219 8.20 -9.22 4.69
N THR A 220 8.63 -9.60 3.48
CA THR A 220 9.87 -10.36 3.27
C THR A 220 11.06 -9.49 2.87
N GLY A 221 10.88 -8.46 2.04
CA GLY A 221 11.91 -7.51 1.63
C GLY A 221 12.92 -8.07 0.63
N ASP A 222 13.78 -7.21 0.07
CA ASP A 222 14.84 -7.64 -0.85
C ASP A 222 16.00 -8.29 -0.07
N VAL A 223 15.94 -9.61 0.12
CA VAL A 223 16.87 -10.29 1.03
C VAL A 223 18.26 -10.55 0.44
N GLY A 224 18.45 -10.51 -0.89
CA GLY A 224 19.74 -10.43 -1.61
C GLY A 224 21.00 -11.10 -1.03
N GLY A 225 20.87 -12.13 -0.19
CA GLY A 225 21.94 -12.69 0.64
C GLY A 225 22.53 -11.79 1.74
N THR A 226 21.98 -10.59 2.02
CA THR A 226 22.56 -9.66 3.01
C THR A 226 21.76 -9.69 4.32
N PRO A 227 22.39 -9.92 5.49
CA PRO A 227 21.69 -9.85 6.78
C PRO A 227 21.10 -8.45 7.03
N GLY A 228 19.80 -8.38 7.31
CA GLY A 228 19.10 -7.11 7.61
C GLY A 228 18.50 -6.38 6.39
N GLY A 229 18.06 -7.12 5.37
CA GLY A 229 17.55 -6.59 4.09
C GLY A 229 16.60 -5.38 4.19
N ASN A 230 16.66 -4.53 3.16
CA ASN A 230 15.79 -3.37 3.00
C ASN A 230 14.34 -3.83 2.80
N LEU A 231 13.57 -3.94 3.88
CA LEU A 231 12.13 -4.08 3.79
C LEU A 231 11.54 -2.69 3.50
N CYS A 232 11.16 -2.43 2.26
CA CYS A 232 10.54 -1.16 1.87
C CYS A 232 9.36 -0.83 2.80
N GLY A 233 8.57 -1.81 3.21
CA GLY A 233 7.46 -1.69 4.16
C GLY A 233 7.83 -1.18 5.55
N ASN A 234 9.11 -1.21 5.95
CA ASN A 234 9.55 -0.53 7.18
C ASN A 234 9.41 0.99 7.09
N CYS A 235 9.65 1.50 5.88
CA CYS A 235 9.53 2.91 5.53
C CYS A 235 8.17 3.21 4.91
N HIS A 236 7.56 2.27 4.18
CA HIS A 236 6.36 2.44 3.37
C HIS A 236 5.16 1.69 3.99
N ARG A 237 4.39 2.36 4.84
CA ARG A 237 3.34 1.75 5.68
C ARG A 237 1.97 1.89 5.05
N MET A 238 1.11 0.93 5.34
CA MET A 238 -0.32 1.06 5.09
C MET A 238 -0.89 2.20 5.95
N PRO A 239 -1.78 3.05 5.42
CA PRO A 239 -2.33 2.96 4.07
C PRO A 239 -1.41 3.54 3.01
N PHE A 240 -0.66 4.62 3.28
CA PHE A 240 0.14 5.35 2.28
C PHE A 240 1.28 6.18 2.89
N TRP A 241 2.11 5.64 3.78
CA TRP A 241 3.07 6.45 4.55
C TRP A 241 4.50 6.16 4.23
N VAL A 242 5.29 7.20 3.97
CA VAL A 242 6.74 7.08 3.80
C VAL A 242 7.45 7.74 4.95
N SER A 243 8.15 6.92 5.75
CA SER A 243 9.06 7.34 6.79
C SER A 243 10.49 7.37 6.26
N THR A 244 11.27 8.43 6.49
CA THR A 244 12.71 8.41 6.20
C THR A 244 13.50 7.51 7.17
N ASN A 245 12.81 6.92 8.17
CA ASN A 245 13.35 5.99 9.15
C ASN A 245 14.50 6.57 9.99
N THR A 246 14.70 7.89 9.97
CA THR A 246 15.65 8.59 10.84
C THR A 246 15.00 8.79 12.21
N PRO A 247 15.49 8.14 13.27
CA PRO A 247 14.92 8.32 14.61
C PRO A 247 15.02 9.79 15.03
N GLY A 248 13.88 10.39 15.36
CA GLY A 248 13.82 11.76 15.89
C GLY A 248 13.90 12.88 14.85
N THR A 249 14.18 12.63 13.57
CA THR A 249 14.13 13.67 12.50
C THR A 249 13.45 13.17 11.23
N GLY A 250 12.82 12.00 11.32
CA GLY A 250 12.22 11.33 10.18
C GLY A 250 11.05 12.12 9.61
N MET A 251 11.00 12.24 8.28
CA MET A 251 9.80 12.70 7.59
C MET A 251 8.81 11.56 7.56
N ASP A 252 7.56 11.83 7.90
CA ASP A 252 6.46 10.93 7.64
C ASP A 252 5.55 11.64 6.62
N ALA A 253 5.69 11.27 5.34
CA ALA A 253 4.93 11.86 4.25
C ALA A 253 3.87 10.86 3.76
N PRO A 254 2.59 11.25 3.63
CA PRO A 254 1.65 10.43 2.94
C PRO A 254 1.97 10.49 1.44
N THR A 255 2.15 9.35 0.80
CA THR A 255 2.45 9.31 -0.64
C THR A 255 1.59 8.28 -1.34
N TRP A 256 1.00 8.71 -2.45
CA TRP A 256 0.10 7.90 -3.25
C TRP A 256 0.88 6.76 -3.94
N ARG A 257 2.07 7.08 -4.48
CA ARG A 257 2.88 6.10 -5.20
C ARG A 257 3.89 5.42 -4.29
N GLY A 258 4.16 5.88 -3.07
CA GLY A 258 5.19 5.25 -2.22
C GLY A 258 6.60 5.80 -2.50
N ALA A 259 7.55 4.94 -2.90
CA ALA A 259 8.95 5.31 -3.09
C ALA A 259 9.25 6.13 -4.36
N TYR A 260 8.43 6.11 -5.40
CA TYR A 260 8.62 7.07 -6.51
C TYR A 260 8.43 8.51 -6.07
N ASP A 261 7.33 8.74 -5.37
CA ASP A 261 7.07 9.99 -4.69
C ASP A 261 8.28 10.33 -3.80
N ARG A 262 8.85 9.37 -3.05
CA ARG A 262 10.10 9.58 -2.30
C ARG A 262 11.30 10.03 -3.16
N PHE A 263 11.54 9.42 -4.33
CA PHE A 263 12.68 9.76 -5.21
C PHE A 263 12.60 11.19 -5.75
N LEU A 264 11.39 11.65 -6.08
CA LEU A 264 11.17 13.00 -6.61
C LEU A 264 10.93 14.03 -5.48
N ILE A 265 10.45 13.58 -4.32
CA ILE A 265 9.95 14.46 -3.26
C ILE A 265 10.98 14.75 -2.17
N LEU A 266 11.94 13.86 -1.91
CA LEU A 266 12.89 14.08 -0.82
C LEU A 266 14.02 15.07 -1.18
N PRO A 267 14.41 15.98 -0.26
CA PRO A 267 15.56 16.87 -0.42
C PRO A 267 16.87 16.15 -0.75
N GLN A 268 17.08 14.92 -0.26
CA GLN A 268 18.30 14.16 -0.56
C GLN A 268 18.38 13.69 -2.03
N GLY A 269 17.22 13.50 -2.69
CA GLY A 269 17.15 13.28 -4.13
C GLY A 269 17.37 14.59 -4.91
N ARG A 270 16.88 15.71 -4.37
CA ARG A 270 16.88 17.02 -5.03
C ARG A 270 18.22 17.77 -4.98
N LEU A 271 18.98 17.62 -3.90
CA LEU A 271 20.18 18.43 -3.65
C LEU A 271 21.47 17.82 -4.21
N ASN A 272 21.49 16.53 -4.57
CA ASN A 272 22.72 15.85 -4.96
C ASN A 272 22.64 15.11 -6.30
N ILE A 273 21.45 14.90 -6.88
CA ILE A 273 21.30 13.94 -7.99
C ILE A 273 21.18 14.58 -9.38
N ILE A 274 20.70 15.83 -9.48
CA ILE A 274 20.50 16.48 -10.79
C ILE A 274 21.82 16.74 -11.53
N ASP A 275 22.92 16.88 -10.81
CA ASP A 275 24.26 17.04 -11.38
C ASP A 275 24.91 15.70 -11.78
N PHE A 276 24.29 14.56 -11.46
CA PHE A 276 24.81 13.28 -11.89
C PHE A 276 24.41 12.96 -13.34
N PRO A 277 25.37 12.59 -14.21
CA PRO A 277 25.09 12.24 -15.62
C PRO A 277 24.04 11.16 -15.82
N PHE A 278 23.74 10.34 -14.81
CA PHE A 278 22.68 9.34 -14.91
C PHE A 278 21.27 9.91 -14.78
N TYR A 279 21.07 10.94 -13.94
CA TYR A 279 19.75 11.53 -13.73
C TYR A 279 19.34 12.38 -14.92
N GLN A 280 20.30 13.11 -15.51
CA GLN A 280 20.12 13.80 -16.78
C GLN A 280 19.58 12.86 -17.87
N ARG A 281 20.18 11.67 -18.03
CA ARG A 281 19.69 10.67 -19.00
C ARG A 281 18.27 10.19 -18.71
N VAL A 282 17.89 10.03 -17.44
CA VAL A 282 16.52 9.63 -17.05
C VAL A 282 15.53 10.76 -17.33
N ALA A 283 15.90 12.01 -17.06
CA ALA A 283 15.09 13.18 -17.36
C ALA A 283 14.88 13.38 -18.87
N GLU A 284 15.94 13.20 -19.68
CA GLU A 284 15.88 13.24 -21.15
C GLU A 284 14.98 12.14 -21.74
N GLN A 285 14.78 11.03 -21.02
CA GLN A 285 13.86 9.93 -21.38
C GLN A 285 12.43 10.14 -20.88
N GLY A 286 12.13 11.27 -20.23
CA GLY A 286 10.78 11.56 -19.70
C GLY A 286 10.48 10.89 -18.35
N ILE A 287 11.51 10.53 -17.56
CA ILE A 287 11.39 9.96 -16.20
C ILE A 287 10.44 8.75 -16.14
N PRO A 288 10.74 7.64 -16.85
CA PRO A 288 9.91 6.44 -16.81
C PRO A 288 9.81 5.90 -15.37
N GLU A 289 8.62 6.04 -14.78
CA GLU A 289 8.38 5.81 -13.34
C GLU A 289 8.88 4.44 -12.88
N ARG A 290 8.48 3.39 -13.60
CA ARG A 290 8.92 2.00 -13.33
C ARG A 290 10.45 1.88 -13.27
N SER A 291 11.18 2.54 -14.17
CA SER A 291 12.63 2.45 -14.23
C SER A 291 13.29 3.14 -13.02
N VAL A 292 12.71 4.25 -12.54
CA VAL A 292 13.17 4.94 -11.32
C VAL A 292 13.00 4.04 -10.10
N TRP A 293 11.87 3.34 -10.00
CA TRP A 293 11.67 2.36 -8.94
C TRP A 293 12.62 1.18 -9.00
N GLN A 294 12.75 0.58 -10.18
CA GLN A 294 13.59 -0.58 -10.39
C GLN A 294 15.05 -0.26 -10.04
N PHE A 295 15.49 0.97 -10.28
CA PHE A 295 16.80 1.47 -9.85
C PHE A 295 16.98 1.41 -8.33
N SER A 296 15.96 1.72 -7.53
CA SER A 296 16.03 1.62 -6.06
C SER A 296 16.25 0.19 -5.55
N TRP A 297 15.98 -0.80 -6.41
CA TRP A 297 16.26 -2.22 -6.23
C TRP A 297 17.51 -2.67 -7.01
N GLY A 298 18.43 -1.74 -7.32
CA GLY A 298 19.67 -2.03 -8.04
C GLY A 298 19.45 -2.54 -9.46
N GLY A 299 18.33 -2.19 -10.11
CA GLY A 299 17.99 -2.63 -11.46
C GLY A 299 17.44 -4.06 -11.53
N ARG A 300 17.21 -4.73 -10.40
CA ARG A 300 16.78 -6.14 -10.36
C ARG A 300 15.32 -6.30 -10.79
N ARG A 301 15.01 -7.43 -11.43
CA ARG A 301 13.63 -7.86 -11.74
C ARG A 301 12.84 -8.34 -10.53
N ALA A 302 13.48 -8.53 -9.38
CA ALA A 302 12.80 -8.78 -8.11
C ALA A 302 11.79 -7.68 -7.75
N PHE A 303 11.93 -6.48 -8.32
CA PHE A 303 10.96 -5.39 -8.19
C PHE A 303 9.67 -5.59 -9.01
N ASP A 304 9.66 -6.43 -10.04
CA ASP A 304 8.52 -6.48 -10.97
C ASP A 304 7.18 -6.85 -10.29
N PRO A 305 7.12 -7.76 -9.31
CA PRO A 305 5.89 -7.98 -8.52
C PRO A 305 5.45 -6.74 -7.74
N VAL A 306 6.39 -5.99 -7.15
CA VAL A 306 6.10 -4.72 -6.45
C VAL A 306 5.56 -3.67 -7.41
N TRP A 307 6.00 -3.68 -8.67
CA TRP A 307 5.44 -2.79 -9.68
C TRP A 307 3.96 -3.09 -9.95
N GLU A 308 3.57 -4.36 -10.08
CA GLU A 308 2.16 -4.71 -10.24
C GLU A 308 1.34 -4.41 -8.97
N MET A 309 1.92 -4.57 -7.77
CA MET A 309 1.31 -4.09 -6.51
C MET A 309 0.96 -2.59 -6.59
N VAL A 310 1.86 -1.74 -7.09
CA VAL A 310 1.61 -0.30 -7.22
C VAL A 310 0.50 0.00 -8.24
N LEU A 311 0.44 -0.78 -9.32
CA LEU A 311 -0.52 -0.55 -10.41
C LEU A 311 -1.92 -1.11 -10.13
N GLU A 312 -2.01 -2.15 -9.32
CA GLU A 312 -3.27 -2.85 -8.99
C GLU A 312 -3.78 -2.56 -7.57
N GLY A 313 -2.93 -2.12 -6.66
CA GLY A 313 -3.31 -1.72 -5.31
C GLY A 313 -4.33 -0.59 -5.35
N SER A 314 -5.47 -0.79 -4.70
CA SER A 314 -6.59 0.13 -4.75
C SER A 314 -6.89 0.77 -3.40
N THR A 315 -7.41 1.98 -3.46
CA THR A 315 -7.82 2.78 -2.32
C THR A 315 -8.94 3.68 -2.78
N GLY A 316 -10.10 3.52 -2.16
CA GLY A 316 -11.28 4.33 -2.45
C GLY A 316 -12.23 3.68 -3.46
N HIS A 317 -11.73 2.99 -4.47
CA HIS A 317 -12.55 2.52 -5.59
C HIS A 317 -12.49 1.00 -5.77
N SER A 318 -13.64 0.41 -6.11
CA SER A 318 -13.69 -0.93 -6.71
C SER A 318 -13.00 -0.91 -8.08
N GLY A 319 -12.38 -2.03 -8.48
CA GLY A 319 -11.88 -2.23 -9.84
C GLY A 319 -12.93 -2.10 -10.94
N SER A 320 -14.21 -2.22 -10.60
CA SER A 320 -15.36 -2.01 -11.50
C SER A 320 -15.74 -0.54 -11.69
N PHE A 321 -15.20 0.38 -10.88
CA PHE A 321 -15.50 1.81 -11.00
C PHE A 321 -15.04 2.37 -12.35
N ALA A 322 -15.90 3.19 -12.97
CA ALA A 322 -15.71 3.78 -14.29
C ALA A 322 -15.52 2.76 -15.44
N ARG A 323 -15.67 1.45 -15.18
CA ARG A 323 -15.73 0.45 -16.24
C ARG A 323 -17.05 0.60 -16.98
N GLN A 324 -16.96 0.42 -18.29
CA GLN A 324 -18.09 0.58 -19.20
C GLN A 324 -18.19 -0.61 -20.14
N VAL A 325 -19.42 -0.99 -20.45
CA VAL A 325 -19.72 -1.95 -21.50
C VAL A 325 -20.87 -1.43 -22.33
N THR A 326 -20.70 -1.40 -23.65
CA THR A 326 -21.76 -1.01 -24.58
C THR A 326 -22.35 -2.25 -25.21
N LEU A 327 -23.67 -2.42 -25.08
CA LEU A 327 -24.43 -3.43 -25.80
C LEU A 327 -24.93 -2.82 -27.11
N ASN A 328 -24.64 -3.50 -28.22
CA ASN A 328 -25.16 -3.27 -29.56
C ASN A 328 -25.07 -4.57 -30.36
N GLU A 329 -25.47 -4.55 -31.63
CA GLU A 329 -25.46 -5.72 -32.52
C GLU A 329 -24.11 -6.45 -32.55
N SER A 330 -22.99 -5.71 -32.58
CA SER A 330 -21.64 -6.29 -32.65
C SER A 330 -21.09 -6.80 -31.32
N THR A 331 -21.60 -6.32 -30.18
CA THR A 331 -21.01 -6.61 -28.86
C THR A 331 -21.87 -7.52 -28.00
N ALA A 332 -23.15 -7.70 -28.32
CA ALA A 332 -24.11 -8.43 -27.49
C ALA A 332 -23.71 -9.89 -27.23
N GLU A 333 -23.02 -10.53 -28.17
CA GLU A 333 -22.63 -11.95 -28.09
C GLU A 333 -21.16 -12.15 -27.73
N GLU A 334 -20.39 -11.08 -27.56
CA GLU A 334 -18.95 -11.16 -27.23
C GLU A 334 -18.72 -11.68 -25.81
N ALA A 335 -17.72 -12.56 -25.66
CA ALA A 335 -17.37 -13.15 -24.36
C ALA A 335 -16.96 -12.07 -23.34
N LEU A 336 -16.09 -11.13 -23.76
CA LEU A 336 -15.62 -10.04 -22.89
C LEU A 336 -16.77 -9.12 -22.45
N THR A 337 -17.77 -8.87 -23.31
CA THR A 337 -18.98 -8.12 -22.95
C THR A 337 -19.71 -8.82 -21.82
N ASN A 338 -19.88 -10.14 -21.93
CA ASN A 338 -20.57 -10.93 -20.92
C ASN A 338 -19.82 -10.97 -19.59
N ASP A 339 -18.49 -11.10 -19.63
CA ASP A 339 -17.63 -11.09 -18.44
C ASP A 339 -17.66 -9.74 -17.72
N LEU A 340 -17.50 -8.63 -18.47
CA LEU A 340 -17.56 -7.27 -17.92
C LEU A 340 -18.93 -6.96 -17.33
N LEU A 341 -20.02 -7.32 -18.03
CA LEU A 341 -21.37 -7.10 -17.53
C LEU A 341 -21.63 -7.92 -16.27
N ASN A 342 -21.21 -9.19 -16.24
CA ASN A 342 -21.31 -10.04 -15.06
C ASN A 342 -20.56 -9.46 -13.85
N ALA A 343 -19.33 -8.98 -14.05
CA ALA A 343 -18.55 -8.37 -12.99
C ALA A 343 -19.15 -7.05 -12.49
N LEU A 344 -19.70 -6.23 -13.40
CA LEU A 344 -20.41 -5.00 -13.05
C LEU A 344 -21.69 -5.29 -12.24
N GLU A 345 -22.50 -6.27 -12.67
CA GLU A 345 -23.71 -6.71 -11.95
C GLU A 345 -23.36 -7.28 -10.57
N THR A 346 -22.30 -8.09 -10.49
CA THR A 346 -21.78 -8.66 -9.24
C THR A 346 -21.30 -7.56 -8.29
N SER A 347 -20.44 -6.66 -8.76
CA SER A 347 -19.94 -5.54 -7.95
C SER A 347 -21.08 -4.62 -7.50
N CYS A 348 -22.09 -4.40 -8.34
CA CYS A 348 -23.29 -3.64 -7.96
C CYS A 348 -24.09 -4.34 -6.86
N SER A 349 -24.29 -5.65 -6.96
CA SER A 349 -25.00 -6.46 -5.96
C SER A 349 -24.28 -6.49 -4.62
N GLU A 350 -22.95 -6.45 -4.65
CA GLU A 350 -22.11 -6.33 -3.45
C GLU A 350 -22.10 -4.89 -2.87
N GLY A 351 -22.52 -3.89 -3.66
CA GLY A 351 -22.54 -2.48 -3.30
C GLY A 351 -21.27 -1.71 -3.66
N GLY A 352 -20.34 -2.33 -4.41
CA GLY A 352 -19.07 -1.73 -4.82
C GLY A 352 -19.21 -0.61 -5.85
N VAL A 353 -20.25 -0.65 -6.68
CA VAL A 353 -20.61 0.41 -7.65
C VAL A 353 -22.12 0.55 -7.77
N VAL A 354 -22.59 1.66 -8.31
CA VAL A 354 -23.96 1.80 -8.84
C VAL A 354 -23.90 1.54 -10.34
N LEU A 355 -24.53 0.46 -10.82
CA LEU A 355 -24.55 0.14 -12.24
C LEU A 355 -25.71 0.86 -12.93
N GLN A 356 -25.37 1.80 -13.81
CA GLN A 356 -26.33 2.58 -14.58
C GLN A 356 -26.16 2.35 -16.08
N GLY A 357 -27.26 2.03 -16.78
CA GLY A 357 -27.31 1.92 -18.24
C GLY A 357 -27.93 3.16 -18.87
N GLU A 358 -27.31 3.71 -19.90
CA GLU A 358 -27.83 4.84 -20.68
C GLU A 358 -27.80 4.49 -22.16
N GLY A 359 -28.90 4.70 -22.87
CA GLY A 359 -28.98 4.26 -24.26
C GLY A 359 -30.24 4.69 -24.99
N VAL A 360 -30.48 4.02 -26.11
CA VAL A 360 -31.64 4.23 -26.98
C VAL A 360 -32.22 2.89 -27.39
N ILE A 361 -33.55 2.80 -27.39
CA ILE A 361 -34.30 1.69 -27.99
C ILE A 361 -34.88 2.18 -29.31
N PHE A 362 -34.65 1.44 -30.37
CA PHE A 362 -35.21 1.69 -31.69
C PHE A 362 -36.55 1.00 -31.82
N LYS A 363 -37.57 1.77 -32.22
CA LYS A 363 -38.86 1.26 -32.68
C LYS A 363 -39.04 1.67 -34.14
N SER A 364 -39.95 1.01 -34.85
CA SER A 364 -40.19 1.23 -36.28
C SER A 364 -40.53 2.68 -36.64
N ASP A 365 -41.06 3.46 -35.70
CA ASP A 365 -41.54 4.83 -35.88
C ASP A 365 -40.75 5.90 -35.09
N ARG A 366 -39.93 5.49 -34.11
CA ARG A 366 -39.24 6.43 -33.19
C ARG A 366 -38.06 5.81 -32.46
N THR A 367 -37.16 6.68 -32.01
CA THR A 367 -36.06 6.35 -31.08
C THR A 367 -36.42 6.81 -29.68
N ILE A 368 -36.34 5.90 -28.70
CA ILE A 368 -36.70 6.18 -27.31
C ILE A 368 -35.43 6.21 -26.46
N PRO A 369 -35.05 7.36 -25.87
CA PRO A 369 -33.96 7.40 -24.91
C PRO A 369 -34.35 6.66 -23.63
N VAL A 370 -33.45 5.83 -23.14
CA VAL A 370 -33.65 5.01 -21.94
C VAL A 370 -32.50 5.19 -20.96
N MET A 371 -32.84 5.10 -19.68
CA MET A 371 -31.89 5.11 -18.58
C MET A 371 -32.34 4.06 -17.57
N PHE A 372 -31.43 3.16 -17.21
CA PHE A 372 -31.66 2.05 -16.31
C PHE A 372 -30.73 2.13 -15.11
N GLN A 373 -31.21 1.65 -13.97
CA GLN A 373 -30.36 1.32 -12.83
C GLN A 373 -30.55 -0.17 -12.51
N PHE A 374 -29.44 -0.86 -12.29
CA PHE A 374 -29.47 -2.27 -11.91
C PHE A 374 -29.79 -2.41 -10.42
N ASP A 375 -30.80 -3.22 -10.12
CA ASP A 375 -31.26 -3.57 -8.77
C ASP A 375 -32.15 -4.82 -8.89
N ASP A 376 -31.54 -6.01 -8.87
CA ASP A 376 -32.17 -7.30 -9.23
C ASP A 376 -32.87 -7.26 -10.59
N GLY A 377 -32.22 -6.62 -11.57
CA GLY A 377 -32.74 -6.33 -12.90
C GLY A 377 -32.58 -4.86 -13.28
N TYR A 378 -32.73 -4.53 -14.56
CA TYR A 378 -32.55 -3.16 -15.08
C TYR A 378 -33.86 -2.39 -15.01
N LYS A 379 -34.03 -1.59 -13.96
CA LYS A 379 -35.21 -0.77 -13.73
C LYS A 379 -35.04 0.58 -14.43
N SER A 380 -36.01 0.99 -15.23
CA SER A 380 -36.05 2.36 -15.78
C SER A 380 -36.02 3.37 -14.65
N VAL A 381 -35.21 4.42 -14.76
CA VAL A 381 -35.11 5.48 -13.73
C VAL A 381 -36.44 6.23 -13.54
N LYS A 382 -37.34 6.19 -14.54
CA LYS A 382 -38.72 6.70 -14.41
C LYS A 382 -39.69 5.69 -13.77
N GLY A 383 -39.23 4.48 -13.44
CA GLY A 383 -39.99 3.43 -12.77
C GLY A 383 -41.01 2.68 -13.63
N GLU A 384 -41.09 3.00 -14.93
CA GLU A 384 -42.19 2.52 -15.79
C GLU A 384 -41.98 1.09 -16.32
N GLN A 385 -40.73 0.62 -16.42
CA GLN A 385 -40.37 -0.64 -17.07
C GLN A 385 -39.15 -1.29 -16.42
N VAL A 386 -39.14 -2.62 -16.37
CA VAL A 386 -38.01 -3.44 -15.89
C VAL A 386 -37.58 -4.37 -17.01
N TYR A 387 -36.28 -4.43 -17.27
CA TYR A 387 -35.68 -5.31 -18.26
C TYR A 387 -34.76 -6.31 -17.57
N SER A 388 -34.81 -7.57 -17.99
CA SER A 388 -33.78 -8.55 -17.65
C SER A 388 -32.55 -8.36 -18.53
N ARG A 389 -31.39 -8.84 -18.07
CA ARG A 389 -30.16 -8.90 -18.89
C ARG A 389 -30.41 -9.57 -20.24
N GLY A 390 -31.08 -10.72 -20.24
CA GLY A 390 -31.38 -11.47 -21.47
C GLY A 390 -32.26 -10.70 -22.46
N GLN A 391 -33.21 -9.89 -21.97
CA GLN A 391 -34.02 -9.02 -22.83
C GLN A 391 -33.18 -7.93 -23.49
N LEU A 392 -32.29 -7.27 -22.74
CA LEU A 392 -31.42 -6.22 -23.29
C LEU A 392 -30.41 -6.78 -24.28
N LEU A 393 -29.82 -7.94 -24.00
CA LEU A 393 -28.92 -8.64 -24.93
C LEU A 393 -29.63 -9.01 -26.23
N LYS A 394 -30.85 -9.56 -26.14
CA LYS A 394 -31.65 -9.90 -27.32
C LYS A 394 -31.97 -8.66 -28.15
N LEU A 395 -32.43 -7.58 -27.51
CA LEU A 395 -32.71 -6.32 -28.21
C LEU A 395 -31.46 -5.75 -28.87
N ALA A 396 -30.29 -5.84 -28.22
CA ALA A 396 -29.03 -5.39 -28.79
C ALA A 396 -28.62 -6.23 -30.00
N ALA A 397 -28.68 -7.56 -29.89
CA ALA A 397 -28.35 -8.50 -30.97
C ALA A 397 -29.26 -8.33 -32.20
N GLU A 398 -30.52 -7.94 -32.00
CA GLU A 398 -31.46 -7.64 -33.09
C GLU A 398 -31.30 -6.21 -33.66
N GLY A 399 -30.33 -5.41 -33.19
CA GLY A 399 -30.13 -4.02 -33.61
C GLY A 399 -31.17 -3.04 -33.07
N ASN A 400 -32.05 -3.47 -32.15
CA ASN A 400 -33.15 -2.70 -31.58
C ASN A 400 -32.77 -1.92 -30.31
N PHE A 401 -31.55 -2.08 -29.81
CA PHE A 401 -31.05 -1.38 -28.62
C PHE A 401 -29.55 -1.09 -28.74
N ILE A 402 -29.17 0.14 -28.36
CA ILE A 402 -27.78 0.48 -28.06
C ILE A 402 -27.76 1.11 -26.68
N GLY A 403 -26.94 0.58 -25.78
CA GLY A 403 -26.80 1.16 -24.44
C GLY A 403 -25.45 0.90 -23.80
N THR A 404 -24.95 1.90 -23.10
CA THR A 404 -23.70 1.84 -22.34
C THR A 404 -24.00 1.73 -20.86
N PHE A 405 -23.50 0.67 -20.24
CA PHE A 405 -23.59 0.41 -18.81
C PHE A 405 -22.30 0.84 -18.15
N THR A 406 -22.41 1.66 -17.11
CA THR A 406 -21.27 2.26 -16.41
C THR A 406 -21.33 1.95 -14.92
N GLY A 407 -20.25 1.44 -14.36
CA GLY A 407 -20.06 1.34 -12.91
C GLY A 407 -19.77 2.73 -12.33
N ARG A 408 -20.78 3.37 -11.72
CA ARG A 408 -20.68 4.70 -11.10
C ARG A 408 -20.33 4.58 -9.62
N HIS A 409 -19.83 5.67 -9.04
CA HIS A 409 -19.68 5.76 -7.60
C HIS A 409 -21.06 5.81 -6.93
N GLY A 410 -21.14 5.39 -5.67
CA GLY A 410 -22.35 5.59 -4.87
C GLY A 410 -22.56 7.04 -4.46
N GLU A 411 -23.73 7.34 -3.91
CA GLU A 411 -24.12 8.69 -3.48
C GLU A 411 -23.22 9.25 -2.35
N ASN A 412 -22.70 8.38 -1.48
CA ASN A 412 -21.86 8.75 -0.35
C ASN A 412 -20.36 8.74 -0.69
N ALA A 413 -20.01 8.95 -1.97
CA ALA A 413 -18.65 9.19 -2.43
C ALA A 413 -18.38 10.70 -2.55
N ASP A 414 -18.67 11.45 -1.48
CA ASP A 414 -18.66 12.92 -1.44
C ASP A 414 -17.81 13.44 -0.26
N TYR A 415 -17.78 14.77 -0.07
CA TYR A 415 -17.07 15.46 1.02
C TYR A 415 -17.52 15.04 2.43
N ASP A 416 -18.82 14.95 2.68
CA ASP A 416 -19.40 14.66 4.01
C ASP A 416 -19.23 13.19 4.41
N HIS A 417 -18.81 12.36 3.45
CA HIS A 417 -18.60 10.94 3.58
C HIS A 417 -17.15 10.57 3.23
N PRO A 418 -16.19 10.86 4.13
CA PRO A 418 -14.79 10.58 3.88
C PRO A 418 -14.54 9.08 3.72
N GLN A 419 -13.46 8.78 2.99
CA GLN A 419 -13.04 7.42 2.71
C GLN A 419 -12.62 6.71 4.01
N PRO A 420 -13.06 5.46 4.26
CA PRO A 420 -12.56 4.68 5.39
C PRO A 420 -11.08 4.34 5.21
N GLY A 421 -10.35 4.26 6.31
CA GLY A 421 -8.94 3.87 6.33
C GLY A 421 -8.69 2.80 7.36
N ILE A 422 -7.87 1.79 7.04
CA ILE A 422 -7.46 0.74 7.97
C ILE A 422 -5.95 0.50 7.92
N TRP A 423 -5.35 0.28 9.09
CA TRP A 423 -3.93 0.05 9.23
C TRP A 423 -3.62 -0.81 10.47
N THR A 424 -2.36 -1.19 10.64
CA THR A 424 -1.89 -2.01 11.76
C THR A 424 -2.04 -1.28 13.10
N LEU A 425 -2.22 -2.02 14.20
CA LEU A 425 -2.52 -1.42 15.50
C LEU A 425 -1.50 -0.35 15.94
N GLY A 426 -2.05 0.76 16.43
CA GLY A 426 -1.31 1.91 16.96
C GLY A 426 -1.69 3.24 16.28
N PRO A 427 -1.24 4.37 16.85
CA PRO A 427 -1.49 5.69 16.28
C PRO A 427 -0.78 5.82 14.93
N ILE A 428 -1.51 6.31 13.93
CA ILE A 428 -1.03 6.38 12.54
C ILE A 428 0.30 7.15 12.43
N GLN A 429 0.45 8.24 13.19
CA GLN A 429 1.63 9.13 13.30
C GLN A 429 2.80 8.62 14.10
N GLN A 430 2.63 7.52 14.81
CA GLN A 430 3.69 6.91 15.60
C GLN A 430 4.16 5.59 15.02
N GLN A 431 3.52 5.09 13.95
CA GLN A 431 3.97 3.86 13.33
C GLN A 431 5.44 3.99 12.95
N ARG A 432 6.28 2.99 13.30
CA ARG A 432 7.72 2.87 12.96
C ARG A 432 8.10 1.40 12.70
N GLY A 433 9.03 1.16 11.77
CA GLY A 433 9.58 -0.17 11.49
C GLY A 433 8.62 -1.18 10.87
N LYS A 434 8.92 -2.47 11.07
CA LYS A 434 8.19 -3.61 10.49
C LYS A 434 6.76 -3.67 11.01
N GLN A 435 5.81 -3.75 10.08
CA GLN A 435 4.39 -3.86 10.39
C GLN A 435 4.03 -5.30 10.81
N LYS A 436 3.04 -5.42 11.70
CA LYS A 436 2.50 -6.71 12.15
C LYS A 436 1.07 -6.83 11.66
N PHE A 437 0.85 -7.76 10.74
CA PHE A 437 -0.47 -8.06 10.20
C PHE A 437 -1.20 -9.10 11.07
N PRO A 438 -2.53 -9.03 11.19
CA PRO A 438 -3.30 -10.03 11.93
C PRO A 438 -3.20 -11.42 11.31
N THR A 439 -3.29 -12.45 12.15
CA THR A 439 -3.43 -13.85 11.72
C THR A 439 -4.70 -14.43 12.35
N LEU A 440 -5.58 -14.94 11.52
CA LEU A 440 -6.82 -15.62 11.89
C LEU A 440 -6.66 -17.13 11.79
N SER A 441 -7.55 -17.84 12.45
CA SER A 441 -7.66 -19.30 12.41
C SER A 441 -9.09 -19.71 12.79
N GLU A 442 -9.48 -20.98 12.62
CA GLU A 442 -10.85 -21.42 12.94
C GLU A 442 -11.25 -21.16 14.42
N LYS A 443 -10.30 -21.20 15.37
CA LYS A 443 -10.48 -20.81 16.78
C LYS A 443 -10.54 -19.30 16.99
N ASN A 444 -9.96 -18.51 16.09
CA ASN A 444 -9.91 -17.05 16.20
C ASN A 444 -10.14 -16.38 14.85
N LYS A 445 -11.41 -16.11 14.54
CA LYS A 445 -11.84 -15.38 13.33
C LYS A 445 -11.84 -13.86 13.50
N ILE A 446 -11.31 -13.37 14.63
CA ILE A 446 -11.33 -11.96 15.00
C ILE A 446 -9.96 -11.33 14.77
N MET A 447 -9.93 -10.24 14.01
CA MET A 447 -8.78 -9.35 13.92
C MET A 447 -9.07 -8.02 14.58
N THR A 448 -8.05 -7.43 15.19
CA THR A 448 -8.10 -6.05 15.67
C THR A 448 -7.10 -5.22 14.86
N VAL A 449 -7.59 -4.16 14.24
CA VAL A 449 -6.82 -3.21 13.43
C VAL A 449 -7.06 -1.79 13.96
N SER A 450 -6.30 -0.83 13.45
CA SER A 450 -6.65 0.58 13.61
C SER A 450 -7.42 1.06 12.39
N GLY A 451 -8.34 2.02 12.56
CA GLY A 451 -9.09 2.60 11.45
C GLY A 451 -9.84 3.88 11.80
N ARG A 452 -10.17 4.63 10.75
CA ARG A 452 -10.92 5.90 10.79
C ARG A 452 -12.02 5.91 9.73
N HIS A 453 -13.02 6.77 9.94
CA HIS A 453 -14.10 7.06 8.99
C HIS A 453 -14.95 5.85 8.59
N ILE A 454 -14.93 4.77 9.38
CA ILE A 454 -15.80 3.61 9.18
C ILE A 454 -17.17 3.91 9.76
N ARG A 455 -18.22 3.74 8.95
CA ARG A 455 -19.61 4.04 9.31
C ARG A 455 -20.40 2.77 9.62
N LYS A 456 -21.50 2.93 10.34
CA LYS A 456 -22.44 1.84 10.60
C LYS A 456 -22.94 1.25 9.27
N GLY A 457 -22.95 -0.08 9.18
CA GLY A 457 -23.34 -0.81 7.97
C GLY A 457 -22.22 -0.99 6.95
N ALA A 458 -20.98 -0.59 7.25
CA ALA A 458 -19.85 -0.84 6.38
C ALA A 458 -19.69 -2.34 6.08
N GLY A 459 -19.47 -2.65 4.80
CA GLY A 459 -19.25 -4.01 4.30
C GLY A 459 -17.79 -4.43 4.44
N ILE A 460 -17.58 -5.73 4.61
CA ILE A 460 -16.26 -6.37 4.65
C ILE A 460 -16.01 -7.01 3.29
N PHE A 461 -14.84 -6.77 2.73
CA PHE A 461 -14.42 -7.34 1.46
C PHE A 461 -13.10 -8.08 1.64
N VAL A 462 -13.06 -9.34 1.21
CA VAL A 462 -11.87 -10.20 1.24
C VAL A 462 -11.53 -10.59 -0.19
N ASN A 463 -10.29 -10.32 -0.60
CA ASN A 463 -9.77 -10.56 -1.95
C ASN A 463 -10.69 -9.98 -3.04
N GLY A 464 -11.22 -8.77 -2.81
CA GLY A 464 -12.08 -8.08 -3.77
C GLY A 464 -13.57 -8.37 -3.65
N ARG A 465 -13.97 -9.40 -2.90
CA ARG A 465 -15.36 -9.87 -2.80
C ARG A 465 -15.98 -9.60 -1.44
N LYS A 466 -17.24 -9.20 -1.42
CA LYS A 466 -17.97 -9.00 -0.15
C LYS A 466 -18.13 -10.31 0.61
N VAL A 467 -17.88 -10.28 1.91
CA VAL A 467 -18.03 -11.42 2.82
C VAL A 467 -18.92 -11.06 4.01
N ALA A 468 -19.51 -12.08 4.63
CA ALA A 468 -20.26 -11.93 5.86
C ALA A 468 -19.32 -11.79 7.07
N GLY A 469 -19.75 -10.99 8.04
CA GLY A 469 -18.97 -10.70 9.24
C GLY A 469 -19.49 -9.46 9.97
N SER A 470 -18.73 -9.03 10.98
CA SER A 470 -19.08 -7.86 11.80
C SER A 470 -17.91 -6.89 11.94
N ILE A 471 -18.24 -5.60 12.03
CA ILE A 471 -17.28 -4.53 12.30
C ILE A 471 -17.75 -3.78 13.55
N ARG A 472 -16.87 -3.68 14.54
CA ARG A 472 -17.10 -2.94 15.78
C ARG A 472 -16.00 -1.92 16.00
N MET A 473 -16.40 -0.65 16.06
CA MET A 473 -15.51 0.47 16.40
C MET A 473 -15.31 0.53 17.92
N GLU A 474 -14.07 0.77 18.34
CA GLU A 474 -13.66 0.94 19.73
C GLU A 474 -12.95 2.29 19.92
N ALA A 475 -12.65 2.65 21.17
CA ALA A 475 -11.87 3.85 21.48
C ALA A 475 -10.45 3.77 20.90
N ASN A 476 -9.82 4.95 20.73
CA ASN A 476 -8.44 5.08 20.22
C ASN A 476 -8.25 4.46 18.82
N GLU A 477 -9.23 4.68 17.94
CA GLU A 477 -9.19 4.25 16.53
C GLU A 477 -9.08 2.74 16.35
N ARG A 478 -9.36 1.96 17.39
CA ARG A 478 -9.38 0.49 17.29
C ARG A 478 -10.64 0.04 16.57
N VAL A 479 -10.48 -0.94 15.70
CA VAL A 479 -11.55 -1.56 14.93
C VAL A 479 -11.41 -3.07 15.07
N VAL A 480 -12.47 -3.71 15.54
CA VAL A 480 -12.56 -5.17 15.64
C VAL A 480 -13.38 -5.67 14.47
N ILE A 481 -12.79 -6.57 13.68
CA ILE A 481 -13.42 -7.17 12.50
C ILE A 481 -13.46 -8.67 12.73
N GLU A 482 -14.64 -9.25 12.63
CA GLU A 482 -14.87 -10.68 12.74
C GLU A 482 -15.41 -11.20 11.41
N LEU A 483 -14.79 -12.24 10.87
CA LEU A 483 -15.27 -12.92 9.68
C LEU A 483 -16.14 -14.12 10.09
N GLU A 484 -17.26 -14.32 9.41
CA GLU A 484 -18.09 -15.51 9.63
C GLU A 484 -17.38 -16.77 9.09
N ASP A 485 -16.90 -16.66 7.85
CA ASP A 485 -16.11 -17.69 7.16
C ASP A 485 -14.71 -17.17 6.83
N LEU A 486 -13.71 -18.05 6.96
CA LEU A 486 -12.34 -17.74 6.60
C LEU A 486 -12.05 -18.17 5.15
N PRO A 487 -11.24 -17.40 4.40
CA PRO A 487 -10.67 -17.90 3.15
C PRO A 487 -9.68 -19.05 3.44
N SER A 488 -9.15 -19.67 2.38
CA SER A 488 -8.11 -20.70 2.47
C SER A 488 -6.92 -20.25 3.32
N THR A 489 -6.12 -21.16 3.88
CA THR A 489 -4.85 -20.81 4.53
C THR A 489 -3.95 -19.99 3.61
N GLY A 490 -3.35 -18.90 4.11
CA GLY A 490 -2.48 -18.04 3.32
C GLY A 490 -2.57 -16.55 3.68
N MET A 491 -2.05 -15.71 2.78
CA MET A 491 -2.15 -14.26 2.86
C MET A 491 -3.38 -13.78 2.07
N HIS A 492 -4.11 -12.82 2.63
CA HIS A 492 -5.33 -12.26 2.04
C HIS A 492 -5.40 -10.75 2.21
N PHE A 493 -6.28 -10.14 1.41
CA PHE A 493 -6.48 -8.70 1.37
C PHE A 493 -7.87 -8.35 1.87
N LEU A 494 -7.91 -7.46 2.86
CA LEU A 494 -9.11 -6.90 3.45
C LEU A 494 -9.32 -5.48 2.93
N GLN A 495 -10.55 -5.18 2.56
CA GLN A 495 -11.05 -3.81 2.42
C GLN A 495 -12.35 -3.65 3.23
N VAL A 496 -12.60 -2.43 3.70
CA VAL A 496 -13.87 -2.03 4.30
C VAL A 496 -14.50 -0.97 3.42
N GLN A 497 -15.80 -1.10 3.14
CA GLN A 497 -16.53 -0.12 2.33
C GLN A 497 -17.68 0.47 3.13
N ASN A 498 -17.77 1.80 3.20
CA ASN A 498 -18.95 2.45 3.75
C ASN A 498 -20.15 2.29 2.79
N PRO A 499 -21.41 2.21 3.28
CA PRO A 499 -22.58 2.07 2.43
C PRO A 499 -22.68 3.19 1.38
N GLY A 500 -22.72 2.82 0.10
CA GLY A 500 -22.74 3.77 -1.02
C GLY A 500 -21.52 4.69 -1.10
N GLY A 501 -20.45 4.39 -0.36
CA GLY A 501 -19.25 5.19 -0.26
C GLY A 501 -18.00 4.49 -0.80
N LEU A 502 -16.86 5.09 -0.51
CA LEU A 502 -15.55 4.63 -0.96
C LEU A 502 -15.04 3.43 -0.13
N PHE A 503 -14.13 2.67 -0.74
CA PHE A 503 -13.39 1.56 -0.11
C PHE A 503 -12.19 2.05 0.69
N SER A 504 -11.76 1.28 1.68
CA SER A 504 -10.45 1.47 2.31
C SER A 504 -9.31 1.06 1.39
N ASN A 505 -8.07 1.20 1.88
CA ASN A 505 -6.91 0.56 1.29
C ASN A 505 -6.99 -0.97 1.37
N ASP A 506 -6.28 -1.64 0.46
CA ASP A 506 -5.96 -3.06 0.57
C ASP A 506 -5.11 -3.29 1.83
N PHE A 507 -5.61 -4.09 2.78
CA PHE A 507 -4.93 -4.38 4.05
C PHE A 507 -4.62 -5.87 4.17
N ILE A 508 -3.39 -6.21 4.55
CA ILE A 508 -2.95 -7.60 4.64
C ILE A 508 -3.42 -8.23 5.95
N PHE A 509 -3.94 -9.46 5.86
CA PHE A 509 -4.08 -10.38 6.98
C PHE A 509 -3.71 -11.80 6.54
N HIS A 510 -3.53 -12.70 7.50
CA HIS A 510 -3.23 -14.11 7.24
C HIS A 510 -4.32 -15.02 7.80
N VAL A 511 -4.54 -16.16 7.16
CA VAL A 511 -5.25 -17.31 7.74
C VAL A 511 -4.25 -18.44 7.95
N ALA A 512 -4.23 -18.99 9.16
CA ALA A 512 -3.40 -20.11 9.56
C ALA A 512 -4.26 -21.24 10.13
N VAL A 513 -3.72 -22.46 10.12
CA VAL A 513 -4.36 -23.60 10.79
C VAL A 513 -4.31 -23.44 12.30
N ASP A 514 -5.31 -24.00 12.98
CA ASP A 514 -5.55 -23.99 14.44
C ASP A 514 -4.57 -24.81 15.28
N THR A 515 -3.35 -24.94 14.79
CA THR A 515 -2.25 -25.61 15.46
C THR A 515 -1.33 -24.52 15.98
N ASP A 516 -0.82 -24.62 17.22
CA ASP A 516 0.34 -23.80 17.58
C ASP A 516 1.46 -24.21 16.62
N LEU A 517 1.66 -23.40 15.59
CA LEU A 517 2.60 -23.69 14.51
C LEU A 517 4.02 -23.83 15.06
N GLN A 518 4.33 -23.22 16.21
CA GLN A 518 5.63 -23.39 16.85
C GLN A 518 5.73 -24.69 17.64
N GLU A 519 4.68 -25.09 18.33
CA GLU A 519 4.61 -26.40 18.98
C GLU A 519 4.61 -27.54 17.95
N ALA A 520 3.88 -27.37 16.84
CA ALA A 520 3.86 -28.28 15.71
C ALA A 520 5.23 -28.36 15.04
N LEU A 521 5.87 -27.22 14.79
CA LEU A 521 7.23 -27.18 14.26
C LEU A 521 8.18 -27.89 15.23
N GLY A 522 8.08 -27.64 16.53
CA GLY A 522 8.88 -28.30 17.56
C GLY A 522 8.72 -29.81 17.55
N THR A 523 7.47 -30.29 17.51
CA THR A 523 7.15 -31.71 17.43
C THR A 523 7.68 -32.33 16.15
N ALA A 524 7.45 -31.70 14.99
CA ALA A 524 7.91 -32.17 13.69
C ALA A 524 9.44 -32.24 13.60
N VAL A 525 10.14 -31.22 14.11
CA VAL A 525 11.61 -31.19 14.18
C VAL A 525 12.13 -32.29 15.11
N ARG A 526 11.48 -32.51 16.26
CA ARG A 526 11.86 -33.52 17.25
C ARG A 526 11.74 -34.95 16.68
N ILE A 527 10.68 -35.24 15.93
CA ILE A 527 10.48 -36.56 15.31
C ILE A 527 11.21 -36.71 13.97
N GLY A 528 11.67 -35.62 13.37
CA GLY A 528 12.42 -35.63 12.10
C GLY A 528 11.55 -35.65 10.84
N ASP A 529 10.26 -35.28 10.96
CA ASP A 529 9.35 -35.30 9.81
C ASP A 529 9.55 -34.05 8.94
N ARG A 530 10.31 -34.22 7.86
CA ARG A 530 10.60 -33.12 6.92
C ARG A 530 9.34 -32.58 6.23
N SER A 531 8.32 -33.40 5.95
CA SER A 531 7.09 -32.95 5.29
C SER A 531 6.34 -31.99 6.20
N ILE A 532 6.12 -32.41 7.45
CA ILE A 532 5.41 -31.57 8.43
C ILE A 532 6.21 -30.32 8.75
N VAL A 533 7.56 -30.40 8.85
CA VAL A 533 8.39 -29.19 8.99
C VAL A 533 8.19 -28.23 7.82
N GLN A 534 8.14 -28.72 6.58
CA GLN A 534 7.92 -27.89 5.39
C GLN A 534 6.54 -27.22 5.40
N GLU A 535 5.50 -28.00 5.70
CA GLU A 535 4.11 -27.52 5.78
C GLU A 535 3.94 -26.47 6.88
N THR A 536 4.48 -26.73 8.07
CA THR A 536 4.34 -25.83 9.23
C THR A 536 5.09 -24.51 9.01
N LEU A 537 6.25 -24.54 8.36
CA LEU A 537 6.97 -23.33 7.96
C LEU A 537 6.23 -22.56 6.85
N ALA A 538 5.64 -23.26 5.89
CA ALA A 538 4.81 -22.64 4.85
C ALA A 538 3.53 -22.00 5.43
N ALA A 539 2.97 -22.59 6.49
CA ALA A 539 1.84 -22.06 7.24
C ALA A 539 2.20 -20.87 8.16
N GLY A 540 3.49 -20.51 8.28
CA GLY A 540 3.93 -19.31 8.97
C GLY A 540 4.68 -19.53 10.29
N ALA A 541 5.08 -20.75 10.66
CA ALA A 541 5.97 -20.95 11.80
C ALA A 541 7.29 -20.21 11.59
N ASN A 542 7.74 -19.48 12.62
CA ASN A 542 9.03 -18.78 12.58
C ASN A 542 10.17 -19.72 13.02
N PRO A 543 11.11 -20.08 12.13
CA PRO A 543 12.19 -21.03 12.44
C PRO A 543 13.21 -20.52 13.47
N ASN A 544 13.11 -19.24 13.86
CA ASN A 544 14.00 -18.57 14.80
C ASN A 544 13.39 -18.34 16.19
N GLN A 545 12.11 -18.65 16.38
CA GLN A 545 11.50 -18.63 17.71
C GLN A 545 11.78 -19.97 18.43
N PRO A 546 11.72 -19.97 19.78
CA PRO A 546 11.76 -21.22 20.53
C PRO A 546 10.59 -22.14 20.14
N VAL A 547 10.87 -23.41 19.95
CA VAL A 547 9.89 -24.44 19.58
C VAL A 547 9.62 -25.45 20.70
N GLU A 548 10.42 -25.37 21.76
CA GLU A 548 10.33 -26.13 23.01
C GLU A 548 11.04 -25.29 24.08
N THR A 549 10.76 -25.49 25.38
CA THR A 549 11.35 -24.72 26.50
C THR A 549 12.83 -24.42 26.28
N GLY A 550 13.10 -23.17 25.88
CA GLY A 550 14.42 -22.63 25.62
C GLY A 550 15.16 -23.05 24.36
N ASN A 551 14.65 -23.99 23.55
CA ASN A 551 15.35 -24.52 22.38
C ASN A 551 14.82 -23.93 21.06
N THR A 552 15.74 -23.61 20.16
CA THR A 552 15.44 -23.24 18.76
C THR A 552 15.23 -24.49 17.90
N ALA A 553 14.51 -24.37 16.79
CA ALA A 553 14.34 -25.46 15.83
C ALA A 553 15.70 -26.04 15.34
N LEU A 554 16.69 -25.17 15.08
CA LEU A 554 18.03 -25.61 14.66
C LEU A 554 18.77 -26.37 15.78
N SER A 555 18.69 -25.92 17.04
CA SER A 555 19.29 -26.67 18.16
C SER A 555 18.61 -28.01 18.40
N THR A 556 17.29 -28.10 18.24
CA THR A 556 16.54 -29.36 18.37
C THR A 556 16.90 -30.34 17.24
N ALA A 557 16.97 -29.86 15.99
CA ALA A 557 17.43 -30.67 14.86
C ALA A 557 18.87 -31.17 15.04
N ALA A 558 19.78 -30.32 15.54
CA ALA A 558 21.16 -30.67 15.86
C ALA A 558 21.25 -31.74 16.97
N PHE A 559 20.42 -31.63 18.00
CA PHE A 559 20.36 -32.60 19.10
C PHE A 559 19.94 -33.99 18.60
N HIS A 560 18.87 -34.05 17.80
CA HIS A 560 18.34 -35.30 17.25
C HIS A 560 19.11 -35.84 16.05
N GLY A 561 20.02 -35.07 15.43
CA GLY A 561 20.80 -35.52 14.29
C GLY A 561 20.05 -35.49 12.95
N GLN A 562 19.04 -34.62 12.83
CA GLN A 562 18.15 -34.56 11.66
C GLN A 562 18.76 -33.70 10.54
N LEU A 563 19.65 -34.28 9.71
CA LEU A 563 20.39 -33.54 8.68
C LEU A 563 19.47 -32.85 7.65
N GLU A 564 18.47 -33.56 7.15
CA GLU A 564 17.59 -33.02 6.10
C GLU A 564 16.61 -31.96 6.64
N VAL A 565 16.15 -32.11 7.88
CA VAL A 565 15.40 -31.05 8.58
C VAL A 565 16.29 -29.83 8.82
N MET A 566 17.55 -30.02 9.21
CA MET A 566 18.53 -28.94 9.37
C MET A 566 18.74 -28.16 8.06
N ARG A 567 18.87 -28.86 6.92
CA ARG A 567 18.97 -28.20 5.60
C ARG A 567 17.73 -27.34 5.32
N LEU A 568 16.55 -27.91 5.47
CA LEU A 568 15.28 -27.23 5.24
C LEU A 568 15.11 -25.99 6.13
N LEU A 569 15.40 -26.10 7.43
CA LEU A 569 15.32 -24.98 8.37
C LEU A 569 16.28 -23.85 7.99
N LEU A 570 17.50 -24.17 7.53
CA LEU A 570 18.47 -23.17 7.07
C LEU A 570 18.04 -22.53 5.74
N GLU A 571 17.45 -23.31 4.81
CA GLU A 571 16.87 -22.80 3.55
C GLU A 571 15.70 -21.85 3.81
N LYS A 572 14.89 -22.11 4.84
CA LYS A 572 13.75 -21.28 5.25
C LYS A 572 14.11 -20.13 6.20
N GLY A 573 15.39 -19.73 6.25
CA GLY A 573 15.81 -18.52 6.99
C GLY A 573 16.15 -18.74 8.46
N GLY A 574 16.44 -19.98 8.87
CA GLY A 574 16.99 -20.28 10.19
C GLY A 574 18.36 -19.63 10.40
N LYS A 575 18.52 -18.91 11.52
CA LYS A 575 19.75 -18.23 11.90
C LYS A 575 20.78 -19.23 12.40
N VAL A 576 21.82 -19.47 11.60
CA VAL A 576 22.91 -20.44 11.88
C VAL A 576 23.57 -20.28 13.26
N ASN A 577 23.59 -19.05 13.80
CA ASN A 577 24.19 -18.70 15.09
C ASN A 577 23.15 -18.34 16.17
N ALA A 578 21.88 -18.70 16.00
CA ALA A 578 20.88 -18.54 17.05
C ALA A 578 21.29 -19.34 18.31
N THR A 579 20.96 -18.83 19.49
CA THR A 579 21.31 -19.47 20.76
C THR A 579 20.06 -19.98 21.45
N ASN A 580 20.14 -21.17 22.03
CA ASN A 580 19.14 -21.65 22.99
C ASN A 580 19.33 -20.95 24.36
N GLU A 581 18.50 -21.27 25.35
CA GLU A 581 18.53 -20.69 26.71
C GLU A 581 19.88 -20.85 27.43
N ASP A 582 20.64 -21.92 27.13
CA ASP A 582 21.98 -22.16 27.66
C ASP A 582 23.07 -21.33 26.93
N GLY A 583 22.68 -20.51 25.96
CA GLY A 583 23.60 -19.79 25.09
C GLY A 583 24.28 -20.68 24.04
N ASN A 584 23.85 -21.95 23.89
CA ASN A 584 24.44 -22.86 22.92
C ASN A 584 23.93 -22.55 21.51
N THR A 585 24.85 -22.41 20.56
CA THR A 585 24.51 -22.39 19.13
C THR A 585 24.25 -23.82 18.60
N PRO A 586 23.59 -24.00 17.44
CA PRO A 586 23.45 -25.31 16.81
C PRO A 586 24.78 -26.04 16.65
N LEU A 587 25.90 -25.31 16.45
CA LEU A 587 27.23 -25.88 16.35
C LEU A 587 27.75 -26.45 17.68
N HIS A 588 27.44 -25.81 18.81
CA HIS A 588 27.75 -26.38 20.14
C HIS A 588 27.02 -27.70 20.34
N VAL A 589 25.72 -27.73 20.05
CA VAL A 589 24.88 -28.92 20.23
C VAL A 589 25.32 -30.05 19.29
N ALA A 590 25.53 -29.76 18.00
CA ALA A 590 25.94 -30.76 17.02
C ALA A 590 27.32 -31.37 17.34
N ALA A 591 28.28 -30.55 17.78
CA ALA A 591 29.60 -31.03 18.19
C ALA A 591 29.50 -31.93 19.42
N PHE A 592 28.80 -31.47 20.47
CA PHE A 592 28.61 -32.23 21.70
C PHE A 592 27.87 -33.56 21.47
N MET A 593 26.90 -33.58 20.54
CA MET A 593 26.12 -34.78 20.19
C MET A 593 26.78 -35.65 19.10
N GLY A 594 28.01 -35.34 18.68
CA GLY A 594 28.75 -36.15 17.71
C GLY A 594 28.19 -36.16 16.28
N ARG A 595 27.40 -35.15 15.89
CA ARG A 595 26.71 -35.10 14.59
C ARG A 595 27.60 -34.53 13.49
N THR A 596 28.60 -35.30 13.05
CA THR A 596 29.67 -34.84 12.14
C THR A 596 29.16 -34.19 10.84
N GLU A 597 28.14 -34.74 10.19
CA GLU A 597 27.58 -34.18 8.96
C GLU A 597 26.89 -32.83 9.19
N ILE A 598 26.17 -32.69 10.30
CA ILE A 598 25.56 -31.42 10.71
C ILE A 598 26.64 -30.38 11.06
N VAL A 599 27.73 -30.79 11.73
CA VAL A 599 28.87 -29.89 11.99
C VAL A 599 29.46 -29.35 10.69
N GLN A 600 29.68 -30.21 9.69
CA GLN A 600 30.19 -29.79 8.38
C GLN A 600 29.21 -28.84 7.66
N LEU A 601 27.91 -29.15 7.67
CA LEU A 601 26.88 -28.30 7.09
C LEU A 601 26.86 -26.91 7.75
N LEU A 602 26.81 -26.85 9.08
CA LEU A 602 26.79 -25.58 9.83
C LEU A 602 28.05 -24.73 9.56
N LEU A 603 29.24 -25.34 9.53
CA LEU A 603 30.48 -24.64 9.16
C LEU A 603 30.43 -24.11 7.73
N SER A 604 29.89 -24.89 6.77
CA SER A 604 29.71 -24.43 5.39
C SER A 604 28.72 -23.26 5.24
N LYS A 605 27.82 -23.09 6.23
CA LYS A 605 26.82 -22.03 6.30
C LYS A 605 27.23 -20.86 7.22
N GLY A 606 28.51 -20.79 7.62
CA GLY A 606 29.06 -19.67 8.37
C GLY A 606 28.82 -19.70 9.88
N ALA A 607 28.65 -20.89 10.47
CA ALA A 607 28.55 -21.02 11.92
C ALA A 607 29.81 -20.50 12.64
N SER A 608 29.61 -19.72 13.70
CA SER A 608 30.69 -19.16 14.51
C SER A 608 31.33 -20.22 15.38
N ILE A 609 32.64 -20.41 15.18
CA ILE A 609 33.48 -21.31 15.97
C ILE A 609 34.06 -20.65 17.23
N THR A 610 33.89 -19.33 17.39
CA THR A 610 34.44 -18.55 18.51
C THR A 610 33.38 -18.07 19.49
N GLN A 611 32.09 -18.18 19.14
CA GLN A 611 30.98 -17.81 20.02
C GLN A 611 31.02 -18.66 21.30
N ARG A 612 30.79 -18.01 22.44
CA ARG A 612 30.78 -18.66 23.75
C ARG A 612 29.34 -18.83 24.25
N ASN A 613 29.03 -20.00 24.78
CA ASN A 613 27.78 -20.26 25.50
C ASN A 613 27.81 -19.64 26.92
N ASN A 614 26.73 -19.82 27.71
CA ASN A 614 26.64 -19.25 29.07
C ASN A 614 27.69 -19.83 30.03
N ARG A 615 28.26 -21.00 29.73
CA ARG A 615 29.38 -21.63 30.46
C ARG A 615 30.74 -21.13 29.99
N ARG A 616 30.77 -20.14 29.09
CA ARG A 616 31.96 -19.60 28.44
C ARG A 616 32.69 -20.59 27.55
N GLU A 617 32.05 -21.67 27.11
CA GLU A 617 32.63 -22.67 26.22
C GLU A 617 32.39 -22.27 24.76
N ARG A 618 33.39 -22.46 23.90
CA ARG A 618 33.22 -22.45 22.43
C ARG A 618 32.79 -23.84 21.96
N PRO A 619 32.33 -24.01 20.70
CA PRO A 619 31.96 -25.33 20.20
C PRO A 619 33.06 -26.38 20.35
N ILE A 620 34.33 -26.01 20.11
CA ILE A 620 35.48 -26.90 20.31
C ILE A 620 35.70 -27.30 21.78
N ASP A 621 35.37 -26.41 22.71
CA ASP A 621 35.60 -26.65 24.14
C ASP A 621 34.66 -27.76 24.64
N THR A 622 33.46 -27.89 24.04
CA THR A 622 32.48 -28.97 24.35
C THR A 622 32.96 -30.39 24.00
N VAL A 623 33.91 -30.51 23.07
CA VAL A 623 34.41 -31.80 22.55
C VAL A 623 35.88 -32.08 22.84
N SER A 624 36.65 -31.08 23.28
CA SER A 624 38.09 -31.20 23.50
C SER A 624 38.50 -31.77 24.85
N GLY A 625 37.60 -31.77 25.84
CA GLY A 625 37.84 -32.38 27.15
C GLY A 625 38.01 -33.90 27.08
N ALA A 626 38.87 -34.45 27.95
CA ALA A 626 39.12 -35.87 28.07
C ALA A 626 37.83 -36.65 28.39
N TRP A 627 37.72 -37.86 27.84
CA TRP A 627 36.63 -38.76 28.18
C TRP A 627 36.77 -39.19 29.64
N SER A 628 35.70 -39.07 30.42
CA SER A 628 35.67 -39.40 31.85
C SER A 628 34.40 -40.16 32.20
N ASP A 629 34.43 -40.91 33.30
CA ASP A 629 33.25 -41.62 33.80
C ASP A 629 32.09 -40.67 34.13
N GLY A 630 32.39 -39.45 34.56
CA GLY A 630 31.41 -38.39 34.79
C GLY A 630 30.71 -37.93 33.50
N LEU A 631 31.48 -37.74 32.41
CA LEU A 631 30.95 -37.38 31.09
C LEU A 631 30.15 -38.55 30.48
N ALA A 632 30.68 -39.78 30.57
CA ALA A 632 29.96 -40.98 30.16
C ALA A 632 28.65 -41.15 30.96
N GLY A 633 28.68 -40.85 32.27
CA GLY A 633 27.50 -40.81 33.13
C GLY A 633 26.47 -39.76 32.70
N PHE A 634 26.91 -38.60 32.21
CA PHE A 634 26.03 -37.58 31.65
C PHE A 634 25.32 -38.06 30.39
N TYR A 635 26.03 -38.62 29.41
CA TYR A 635 25.39 -39.19 28.21
C TYR A 635 24.45 -40.35 28.53
N ARG A 636 24.78 -41.20 29.52
CA ARG A 636 23.87 -42.26 29.99
C ARG A 636 22.55 -41.70 30.53
N ARG A 637 22.59 -40.62 31.33
CA ARG A 637 21.37 -39.94 31.81
C ARG A 637 20.61 -39.30 30.67
N LEU A 638 21.30 -38.67 29.72
CA LEU A 638 20.67 -38.06 28.55
C LEU A 638 19.92 -39.10 27.69
N ASN A 639 20.48 -40.32 27.57
CA ASN A 639 19.83 -41.46 26.91
C ASN A 639 18.60 -42.03 27.64
N GLN A 640 18.37 -41.72 28.92
CA GLN A 640 17.20 -42.22 29.68
C GLN A 640 15.90 -41.52 29.27
N GLY A 641 15.96 -40.32 28.68
CA GLY A 641 14.80 -39.54 28.24
C GLY A 641 14.79 -39.14 26.75
N ALA A 642 15.83 -39.46 25.98
CA ALA A 642 15.93 -39.07 24.57
C ALA A 642 15.27 -40.09 23.63
N THR A 643 14.45 -39.61 22.69
CA THR A 643 13.85 -40.43 21.60
C THR A 643 14.93 -41.05 20.71
N HIS A 644 16.05 -40.36 20.52
CA HIS A 644 17.21 -40.83 19.76
C HIS A 644 18.41 -40.96 20.69
N LYS A 645 18.76 -42.20 21.05
CA LYS A 645 19.91 -42.49 21.93
C LYS A 645 21.22 -42.30 21.19
N VAL A 646 22.24 -41.78 21.88
CA VAL A 646 23.60 -41.71 21.38
C VAL A 646 24.41 -42.94 21.82
N ASP A 647 25.21 -43.48 20.91
CA ASP A 647 26.18 -44.53 21.21
C ASP A 647 27.43 -43.90 21.85
N LEU A 648 27.70 -44.24 23.10
CA LEU A 648 28.79 -43.65 23.87
C LEU A 648 30.17 -44.02 23.32
N GLU A 649 30.35 -45.24 22.80
CA GLU A 649 31.61 -45.66 22.19
C GLU A 649 31.84 -44.87 20.90
N GLN A 650 30.77 -44.67 20.11
CA GLN A 650 30.82 -43.84 18.92
C GLN A 650 31.13 -42.38 19.24
N ILE A 651 30.48 -41.78 20.25
CA ILE A 651 30.76 -40.41 20.68
C ILE A 651 32.21 -40.29 21.16
N GLN A 652 32.69 -41.22 21.98
CA GLN A 652 34.07 -41.24 22.46
C GLN A 652 35.07 -41.26 21.29
N LYS A 653 34.80 -42.05 20.26
CA LYS A 653 35.62 -42.14 19.04
C LYS A 653 35.56 -40.89 18.17
N LEU A 654 34.40 -40.22 18.08
CA LEU A 654 34.18 -39.04 17.24
C LEU A 654 34.75 -37.74 17.85
N ARG A 655 34.83 -37.63 19.17
CA ARG A 655 35.31 -36.41 19.86
C ARG A 655 36.70 -35.92 19.39
N PRO A 656 37.74 -36.77 19.26
CA PRO A 656 39.02 -36.35 18.70
C PRO A 656 38.93 -35.88 17.25
N GLN A 657 38.08 -36.52 16.45
CA GLN A 657 37.88 -36.18 15.03
C GLN A 657 37.20 -34.81 14.89
N LEU A 658 36.15 -34.55 15.67
CA LEU A 658 35.46 -33.27 15.72
C LEU A 658 36.35 -32.16 16.25
N THR A 659 37.19 -32.46 17.24
CA THR A 659 38.20 -31.51 17.73
C THR A 659 39.17 -31.12 16.61
N LYS A 660 39.65 -32.11 15.83
CA LYS A 660 40.53 -31.86 14.67
C LYS A 660 39.81 -31.03 13.60
N LEU A 661 38.59 -31.41 13.22
CA LEU A 661 37.76 -30.70 12.23
C LEU A 661 37.55 -29.22 12.60
N LEU A 662 37.17 -28.94 13.84
CA LEU A 662 36.94 -27.58 14.33
C LEU A 662 38.25 -26.77 14.39
N ARG A 663 39.39 -27.38 14.75
CA ARG A 663 40.71 -26.72 14.71
C ARG A 663 41.14 -26.38 13.29
N GLU A 664 40.99 -27.30 12.36
CA GLU A 664 41.35 -27.09 10.95
C GLU A 664 40.51 -25.98 10.32
N HIS A 665 39.20 -25.94 10.61
CA HIS A 665 38.35 -24.85 10.15
C HIS A 665 38.73 -23.51 10.79
N ALA A 666 39.08 -23.50 12.08
CA ALA A 666 39.58 -22.30 12.77
C ALA A 666 40.90 -21.76 12.19
N ALA A 667 41.80 -22.64 11.76
CA ALA A 667 43.03 -22.25 11.11
C ALA A 667 42.79 -21.66 9.70
N LYS A 668 41.78 -22.16 8.98
CA LYS A 668 41.40 -21.66 7.66
C LYS A 668 40.72 -20.28 7.69
N GLN A 669 39.95 -19.94 8.72
CA GLN A 669 39.34 -18.60 8.84
C GLN A 669 40.32 -17.50 9.29
N ARG A 670 41.53 -17.86 9.75
CA ARG A 670 42.59 -16.92 10.14
C ARG A 670 43.56 -16.57 9.01
N ARG A 671 43.48 -17.28 7.88
CA ARG A 671 44.20 -17.01 6.64
C ARG A 671 43.23 -16.33 5.68
#